data_AF-A0AAJ6YW11-F1
#
_entry.id   AF-A0AAJ6YW11-F1
#
_cell.length_a   1.000
_cell.length_b   1.000
_cell.length_c   1.000
_cell.angle_alpha   90.00
_cell.angle_beta   90.00
_cell.angle_gamma   90.00
#
_symmetry.space_group_name_H-M   'P 1'
#
loop_
_entity.id
_entity.type
_entity.pdbx_description
1 polymer ?
#
loop_
_entity_poly.entity_id
_entity_poly.type
_entity_poly.pdbx_seq_one_letter_code
_entity_poly.pdbx_strand_id
1 'polypeptide(L)'
;MQEIYENLRRAIEHGRTDIVMSILDACDENEISNGITKDKILNGPIFEEGTPLLYASIHNQVDLVRTLLNCGADPAVTNMQGLNALEVSINDKIRQIYIEELLRATAASEISRVQQLLSVGINVNSWDSKVSRNTPLHWAACYSNKDMVQYLIDKGADINMENGCGTTPLHEAVNRGEIEICQILLKSGSNPFIRAIKGTFSGKSAYDIAKNNSSIECLIEKYLVEMPLKDKENVHNCLELVEDTNFSQKNILVDIHQPLTVDSIKSLENSLEVSASAGDSRESGSDSPLRIQRSIANTGLYEMIWPEPKYIIELGHISPPFIVEKELLISIIQGSESIHKILDVWEISRTHLLELGCDVKIGEVQPQSGRISYDKRIECIVNPKLFNVTTGYQLHITQNSIKVSAGSLAGLHYAVCTFVQILRLCKNRSNNTEICEIEAVLIKDEPRFGHRGILLDISLRGRTPTLEYLLHAIDVWCSFKLSHLHLYFRLTPSCDWQFCYSKSEMVTLDRYCRDRYLELVPALDVDSNVSLQHLSQMWPLFQELLTTFPNVNYVHIGPRLASILVQPSNFDCSLSIDETIERDMSEVLEPYSNLQQLWHILNLNFDTTVLLCSNGLHSKLEFRSIPNNIILVEYGFQADYEFSNWTEAFRVAGANILPSSGTASYNSLAGCPASTYANTKNAIKTAQEQDSIGIVVAHWSGSHYLTSHTFAWVGYIIAAGLSWNPSTDIDLEPSIDFYDTRESIGNNSKKSIARILDTYVFRDLEYKIGSAILELGRVDTLVLTIVNRPR
;
A
#
# COMPACT_ATOMS: atom_id res chain seq x y z
N MET A 1 -40.31 6.72 -14.60
CA MET A 1 -41.06 6.63 -13.32
C MET A 1 -41.36 5.18 -13.00
N GLN A 2 -42.34 4.56 -13.66
CA GLN A 2 -42.75 3.17 -13.38
C GLN A 2 -41.60 2.16 -13.58
N GLU A 3 -40.82 2.33 -14.64
CA GLU A 3 -39.62 1.51 -14.91
C GLU A 3 -38.50 1.69 -13.86
N ILE A 4 -38.31 2.91 -13.34
CA ILE A 4 -37.32 3.19 -12.29
C ILE A 4 -37.72 2.51 -10.98
N TYR A 5 -39.00 2.60 -10.62
CA TYR A 5 -39.53 1.97 -9.41
C TYR A 5 -39.51 0.45 -9.51
N GLU A 6 -39.79 -0.12 -10.68
CA GLU A 6 -39.72 -1.55 -10.87
C GLU A 6 -38.29 -2.09 -10.89
N ASN A 7 -37.35 -1.34 -11.48
CA ASN A 7 -35.92 -1.65 -11.39
C ASN A 7 -35.40 -1.54 -9.95
N LEU A 8 -35.81 -0.52 -9.20
CA LEU A 8 -35.48 -0.36 -7.79
C LEU A 8 -36.04 -1.53 -6.95
N ARG A 9 -37.30 -1.94 -7.22
CA ARG A 9 -37.93 -3.08 -6.55
C ARG A 9 -37.15 -4.37 -6.77
N ARG A 10 -36.83 -4.68 -8.03
CA ARG A 10 -36.07 -5.88 -8.39
C ARG A 10 -34.65 -5.85 -7.83
N ALA A 11 -34.01 -4.69 -7.82
CA ALA A 11 -32.69 -4.50 -7.23
C ALA A 11 -32.71 -4.78 -5.72
N ILE A 12 -33.74 -4.30 -5.02
CA ILE A 12 -33.90 -4.57 -3.58
C ILE A 12 -34.16 -6.06 -3.32
N GLU A 13 -35.06 -6.70 -4.07
CA GLU A 13 -35.34 -8.14 -3.93
C GLU A 13 -34.08 -9.00 -4.11
N HIS A 14 -33.19 -8.63 -5.04
CA HIS A 14 -31.97 -9.37 -5.35
C HIS A 14 -30.74 -8.89 -4.57
N GLY A 15 -30.87 -7.95 -3.62
CA GLY A 15 -29.75 -7.47 -2.82
C GLY A 15 -28.70 -6.66 -3.60
N ARG A 16 -29.08 -6.05 -4.73
CA ARG A 16 -28.18 -5.31 -5.63
C ARG A 16 -28.01 -3.86 -5.19
N THR A 17 -27.11 -3.65 -4.22
CA THR A 17 -26.74 -2.32 -3.71
C THR A 17 -26.19 -1.39 -4.80
N ASP A 18 -25.48 -1.96 -5.77
CA ASP A 18 -24.88 -1.27 -6.92
C ASP A 18 -25.92 -0.58 -7.81
N ILE A 19 -27.00 -1.30 -8.14
CA ILE A 19 -28.08 -0.76 -8.98
C ILE A 19 -28.85 0.32 -8.22
N VAL A 20 -29.10 0.11 -6.91
CA VAL A 20 -29.78 1.10 -6.07
C VAL A 20 -28.94 2.39 -5.97
N MET A 21 -27.63 2.28 -5.74
CA MET A 21 -26.73 3.43 -5.70
C MET A 21 -26.64 4.15 -7.04
N SER A 22 -26.49 3.42 -8.15
CA SER A 22 -26.46 4.01 -9.48
C SER A 22 -27.74 4.80 -9.81
N ILE A 23 -28.90 4.32 -9.36
CA ILE A 23 -30.17 5.04 -9.52
C ILE A 23 -30.20 6.31 -8.67
N LEU A 24 -29.72 6.25 -7.42
CA LEU A 24 -29.68 7.40 -6.52
C LEU A 24 -28.70 8.48 -7.01
N ASP A 25 -27.51 8.08 -7.46
CA ASP A 25 -26.47 8.99 -7.98
C ASP A 25 -26.93 9.67 -9.28
N ALA A 26 -27.60 8.93 -10.17
CA ALA A 26 -28.21 9.51 -11.38
C ALA A 26 -29.31 10.54 -11.08
N CYS A 27 -29.88 10.53 -9.87
CA CYS A 27 -30.86 11.52 -9.43
C CYS A 27 -30.20 12.76 -8.81
N ASP A 28 -28.97 12.65 -8.30
CA ASP A 28 -28.18 13.79 -7.80
C ASP A 28 -27.58 14.62 -8.95
N GLU A 29 -27.26 14.01 -10.10
CA GLU A 29 -26.69 14.71 -11.26
C GLU A 29 -27.72 15.49 -12.10
N ASN A 30 -29.01 15.19 -11.96
CA ASN A 30 -30.10 15.71 -12.82
C ASN A 30 -30.97 16.77 -12.11
N GLU A 31 -30.39 17.84 -11.57
CA GLU A 31 -31.16 18.83 -10.80
C GLU A 31 -32.15 19.72 -11.60
N ILE A 32 -32.32 19.60 -12.93
CA ILE A 32 -33.11 20.61 -13.68
C ILE A 32 -34.22 20.08 -14.61
N SER A 33 -34.33 18.79 -14.94
CA SER A 33 -35.27 18.38 -16.03
C SER A 33 -36.44 17.47 -15.66
N ASN A 34 -36.44 16.76 -14.54
CA ASN A 34 -37.55 15.90 -14.13
C ASN A 34 -37.66 15.90 -12.60
N GLY A 35 -38.78 16.35 -12.02
CA GLY A 35 -38.96 16.61 -10.57
C GLY A 35 -38.89 15.41 -9.60
N ILE A 36 -38.03 14.44 -9.87
CA ILE A 36 -37.65 13.28 -9.06
C ILE A 36 -36.36 13.65 -8.33
N THR A 37 -36.49 14.07 -7.07
CA THR A 37 -35.34 14.33 -6.20
C THR A 37 -34.96 13.06 -5.45
N LYS A 38 -33.67 12.92 -5.09
CA LYS A 38 -33.17 11.81 -4.25
C LYS A 38 -33.99 11.62 -2.97
N ASP A 39 -34.39 12.71 -2.33
CA ASP A 39 -35.24 12.68 -1.13
C ASP A 39 -36.62 12.03 -1.38
N LYS A 40 -37.26 12.31 -2.52
CA LYS A 40 -38.52 11.64 -2.89
C LYS A 40 -38.34 10.15 -3.14
N ILE A 41 -37.18 9.74 -3.66
CA ILE A 41 -36.89 8.31 -3.87
C ILE A 41 -36.66 7.61 -2.53
N LEU A 42 -35.90 8.22 -1.63
CA LEU A 42 -35.55 7.61 -0.35
C LEU A 42 -36.73 7.56 0.62
N ASN A 43 -37.50 8.65 0.69
CA ASN A 43 -38.48 8.87 1.76
C ASN A 43 -39.95 8.83 1.26
N GLY A 44 -40.17 8.73 -0.05
CA GLY A 44 -41.50 8.58 -0.63
C GLY A 44 -42.07 7.16 -0.49
N PRO A 45 -43.40 7.00 -0.36
CA PRO A 45 -44.07 5.70 -0.41
C PRO A 45 -44.14 5.19 -1.86
N ILE A 46 -43.02 4.67 -2.35
CA ILE A 46 -42.87 4.20 -3.74
C ILE A 46 -43.49 2.82 -3.94
N PHE A 47 -43.45 2.00 -2.90
CA PHE A 47 -43.98 0.64 -2.90
C PHE A 47 -45.31 0.59 -2.16
N GLU A 48 -46.15 -0.42 -2.46
CA GLU A 48 -47.41 -0.65 -1.72
C GLU A 48 -47.13 -0.89 -0.22
N GLU A 49 -45.97 -1.48 0.08
CA GLU A 49 -45.50 -1.80 1.41
C GLU A 49 -44.80 -0.61 2.13
N GLY A 50 -44.51 0.49 1.43
CA GLY A 50 -43.93 1.71 1.99
C GLY A 50 -42.69 2.24 1.28
N THR A 51 -41.74 2.79 2.05
CA THR A 51 -40.47 3.33 1.52
C THR A 51 -39.50 2.21 1.11
N PRO A 52 -38.46 2.52 0.32
CA PRO A 52 -37.41 1.54 0.01
C PRO A 52 -36.71 0.95 1.24
N LEU A 53 -36.56 1.73 2.30
CA LEU A 53 -35.99 1.27 3.57
C LEU A 53 -36.89 0.23 4.25
N LEU A 54 -38.21 0.44 4.24
CA LEU A 54 -39.20 -0.52 4.72
C LEU A 54 -39.17 -1.81 3.90
N TYR A 55 -39.16 -1.69 2.57
CA TYR A 55 -39.12 -2.84 1.67
C TYR A 55 -37.82 -3.66 1.83
N ALA A 56 -36.67 -3.01 1.91
CA ALA A 56 -35.40 -3.68 2.18
C ALA A 56 -35.38 -4.41 3.54
N SER A 57 -36.05 -3.84 4.54
CA SER A 57 -36.17 -4.44 5.88
C SER A 57 -37.10 -5.66 5.89
N ILE A 58 -38.21 -5.62 5.13
CA ILE A 58 -39.13 -6.78 4.93
C ILE A 58 -38.38 -7.95 4.28
N HIS A 59 -37.60 -7.67 3.24
CA HIS A 59 -36.83 -8.68 2.51
C HIS A 59 -35.51 -9.07 3.19
N ASN A 60 -35.26 -8.57 4.39
CA ASN A 60 -34.08 -8.89 5.20
C ASN A 60 -32.74 -8.59 4.50
N GLN A 61 -32.70 -7.53 3.68
CA GLN A 61 -31.53 -7.15 2.90
C GLN A 61 -30.63 -6.21 3.72
N VAL A 62 -29.80 -6.82 4.57
CA VAL A 62 -28.93 -6.14 5.57
C VAL A 62 -28.05 -5.07 4.92
N ASP A 63 -27.37 -5.38 3.81
CA ASP A 63 -26.45 -4.43 3.17
C ASP A 63 -27.19 -3.26 2.52
N LEU A 64 -28.36 -3.50 1.95
CA LEU A 64 -29.21 -2.46 1.38
C LEU A 64 -29.77 -1.51 2.44
N VAL A 65 -30.19 -2.04 3.59
CA VAL A 65 -30.64 -1.23 4.73
C VAL A 65 -29.52 -0.30 5.18
N ARG A 66 -28.28 -0.81 5.30
CA ARG A 66 -27.10 0.01 5.62
C ARG A 66 -26.86 1.08 4.55
N THR A 67 -26.90 0.72 3.27
CA THR A 67 -26.66 1.71 2.19
C THR A 67 -27.75 2.79 2.15
N LEU A 68 -29.02 2.42 2.32
CA LEU A 68 -30.13 3.38 2.28
C LEU A 68 -30.07 4.35 3.47
N LEU A 69 -29.73 3.86 4.67
CA LEU A 69 -29.50 4.73 5.83
C LEU A 69 -28.32 5.69 5.60
N ASN A 70 -27.20 5.21 5.07
CA ASN A 70 -26.05 6.05 4.71
C ASN A 70 -26.42 7.13 3.67
N CYS A 71 -27.34 6.83 2.76
CA CYS A 71 -27.82 7.77 1.75
C CYS A 71 -28.82 8.82 2.28
N GLY A 72 -29.16 8.77 3.57
CA GLY A 72 -30.07 9.73 4.21
C GLY A 72 -31.54 9.30 4.23
N ALA A 73 -31.84 8.01 4.09
CA ALA A 73 -33.20 7.52 4.29
C ALA A 73 -33.67 7.79 5.74
N ASP A 74 -34.89 8.32 5.88
CA ASP A 74 -35.51 8.63 7.16
C ASP A 74 -36.12 7.36 7.77
N PRO A 75 -35.57 6.87 8.90
CA PRO A 75 -36.03 5.66 9.54
C PRO A 75 -37.36 5.83 10.27
N ALA A 76 -37.82 7.07 10.50
CA ALA A 76 -39.05 7.38 11.22
C ALA A 76 -40.31 7.21 10.35
N VAL A 77 -40.16 7.03 9.04
CA VAL A 77 -41.29 6.88 8.12
C VAL A 77 -41.96 5.52 8.31
N THR A 78 -43.26 5.53 8.60
CA THR A 78 -44.07 4.32 8.83
C THR A 78 -44.85 3.90 7.58
N ASN A 79 -45.14 2.61 7.45
CA ASN A 79 -46.03 2.08 6.42
C ASN A 79 -47.52 2.39 6.71
N MET A 80 -48.43 1.94 5.84
CA MET A 80 -49.89 2.11 6.03
C MET A 80 -50.44 1.42 7.29
N GLN A 81 -49.67 0.55 7.93
CA GLN A 81 -50.02 -0.15 9.18
C GLN A 81 -49.48 0.58 10.42
N GLY A 82 -48.75 1.70 10.23
CA GLY A 82 -48.12 2.47 11.30
C GLY A 82 -46.83 1.87 11.84
N LEU A 83 -46.27 0.85 11.17
CA LEU A 83 -45.03 0.19 11.58
C LEU A 83 -43.82 0.83 10.88
N ASN A 84 -42.73 1.02 11.63
CA ASN A 84 -41.46 1.53 11.10
C ASN A 84 -40.56 0.39 10.56
N ALA A 85 -39.50 0.74 9.84
CA ALA A 85 -38.61 -0.23 9.21
C ALA A 85 -37.91 -1.18 10.20
N LEU A 86 -37.62 -0.71 11.42
CA LEU A 86 -37.02 -1.55 12.46
C LEU A 86 -38.03 -2.54 13.07
N GLU A 87 -39.28 -2.11 13.28
CA GLU A 87 -40.37 -2.92 13.85
C GLU A 87 -40.80 -4.05 12.90
N VAL A 88 -40.74 -3.81 11.59
CA VAL A 88 -41.05 -4.82 10.57
C VAL A 88 -39.91 -5.85 10.44
N SER A 89 -38.69 -5.49 10.85
CA SER A 89 -37.53 -6.37 10.75
C SER A 89 -37.51 -7.45 11.85
N ILE A 90 -37.34 -8.71 11.45
CA ILE A 90 -37.22 -9.86 12.38
C ILE A 90 -35.74 -10.14 12.74
N ASN A 91 -34.80 -9.52 12.02
CA ASN A 91 -33.37 -9.85 12.09
C ASN A 91 -32.60 -8.91 13.03
N ASP A 92 -31.92 -9.49 14.02
CA ASP A 92 -31.05 -8.77 14.96
C ASP A 92 -29.91 -8.00 14.28
N LYS A 93 -29.45 -8.44 13.09
CA LYS A 93 -28.43 -7.73 12.31
C LYS A 93 -28.91 -6.36 11.82
N ILE A 94 -30.19 -6.22 11.48
CA ILE A 94 -30.75 -4.92 11.07
C ILE A 94 -30.77 -3.99 12.27
N ARG A 95 -31.16 -4.48 13.45
CA ARG A 95 -31.06 -3.70 14.70
C ARG A 95 -29.63 -3.22 14.97
N GLN A 96 -28.63 -4.07 14.71
CA GLN A 96 -27.22 -3.67 14.87
C GLN A 96 -26.82 -2.54 13.91
N ILE A 97 -27.29 -2.54 12.65
CA ILE A 97 -27.04 -1.42 11.71
C ILE A 97 -27.59 -0.10 12.24
N TYR A 98 -28.81 -0.13 12.80
CA TYR A 98 -29.41 1.08 13.37
C TYR A 98 -28.62 1.60 14.58
N ILE A 99 -28.03 0.72 15.39
CA ILE A 99 -27.12 1.09 16.48
C ILE A 99 -25.81 1.68 15.94
N GLU A 100 -25.22 1.06 14.90
CA GLU A 100 -24.02 1.57 14.21
C GLU A 100 -24.26 2.99 13.67
N GLU A 101 -25.41 3.22 13.03
CA GLU A 101 -25.78 4.51 12.47
C GLU A 101 -26.07 5.56 13.57
N LEU A 102 -26.71 5.16 14.68
CA LEU A 102 -26.89 6.03 15.86
C LEU A 102 -25.54 6.51 16.39
N LEU A 103 -24.56 5.61 16.52
CA LEU A 103 -23.23 5.94 17.01
C LEU A 103 -22.47 6.84 16.03
N ARG A 104 -22.57 6.56 14.72
CA ARG A 104 -22.00 7.43 13.69
C ARG A 104 -22.60 8.83 13.72
N ALA A 105 -23.92 8.97 13.75
CA ALA A 105 -24.61 10.26 13.82
C ALA A 105 -24.25 11.02 15.12
N THR A 106 -24.04 10.29 16.23
CA THR A 106 -23.57 10.84 17.49
C THR A 106 -22.15 11.40 17.37
N ALA A 107 -21.24 10.67 16.70
CA ALA A 107 -19.88 11.12 16.42
C ALA A 107 -19.85 12.36 15.52
N ALA A 108 -20.69 12.36 14.47
CA ALA A 108 -20.83 13.44 13.49
C ALA A 108 -21.59 14.66 14.02
N SER A 109 -22.08 14.63 15.27
CA SER A 109 -22.78 15.75 15.90
C SER A 109 -24.14 16.10 15.26
N GLU A 110 -24.77 15.16 14.56
CA GLU A 110 -26.04 15.36 13.86
C GLU A 110 -27.25 15.14 14.78
N ILE A 111 -27.61 16.15 15.57
CA ILE A 111 -28.70 16.03 16.55
C ILE A 111 -30.00 15.57 15.88
N SER A 112 -30.42 16.20 14.77
CA SER A 112 -31.65 15.88 14.03
C SER A 112 -31.73 14.40 13.64
N ARG A 113 -30.63 13.83 13.16
CA ARG A 113 -30.52 12.43 12.75
C ARG A 113 -30.61 11.48 13.95
N VAL A 114 -29.97 11.82 15.05
CA VAL A 114 -30.11 11.10 16.32
C VAL A 114 -31.56 11.16 16.83
N GLN A 115 -32.28 12.27 16.66
CA GLN A 115 -33.70 12.34 17.04
C GLN A 115 -34.55 11.37 16.21
N GLN A 116 -34.34 11.32 14.88
CA GLN A 116 -35.03 10.37 14.01
C GLN A 116 -34.77 8.92 14.45
N LEU A 117 -33.51 8.54 14.68
CA LEU A 117 -33.13 7.18 15.07
C LEU A 117 -33.70 6.78 16.45
N LEU A 118 -33.69 7.69 17.42
CA LEU A 118 -34.28 7.42 18.74
C LEU A 118 -35.81 7.36 18.71
N SER A 119 -36.46 8.10 17.79
CA SER A 119 -37.93 8.05 17.63
C SER A 119 -38.45 6.69 17.16
N VAL A 120 -37.58 5.89 16.53
CA VAL A 120 -37.85 4.53 16.02
C VAL A 120 -37.79 3.47 17.12
N GLY A 121 -37.45 3.86 18.36
CA GLY A 121 -37.47 2.97 19.53
C GLY A 121 -36.12 2.28 19.81
N ILE A 122 -35.02 2.76 19.24
CA ILE A 122 -33.67 2.31 19.61
C ILE A 122 -33.37 2.74 21.05
N ASN A 123 -32.79 1.85 21.85
CA ASN A 123 -32.36 2.19 23.19
C ASN A 123 -31.17 3.18 23.14
N VAL A 124 -31.30 4.33 23.80
CA VAL A 124 -30.23 5.34 23.91
C VAL A 124 -28.93 4.80 24.52
N ASN A 125 -29.03 3.73 25.32
CA ASN A 125 -27.91 3.03 25.96
C ASN A 125 -27.43 1.80 25.15
N SER A 126 -27.74 1.76 23.86
CA SER A 126 -27.17 0.75 22.95
C SER A 126 -25.65 0.92 22.86
N TRP A 127 -24.95 -0.11 22.44
CA TRP A 127 -23.48 -0.12 22.41
C TRP A 127 -22.94 -0.73 21.12
N ASP A 128 -21.72 -0.32 20.77
CA ASP A 128 -21.05 -0.61 19.50
C ASP A 128 -20.77 -2.11 19.25
N SER A 129 -20.08 -2.77 20.18
CA SER A 129 -19.67 -4.16 20.06
C SER A 129 -19.60 -4.84 21.43
N LYS A 130 -19.59 -6.18 21.43
CA LYS A 130 -19.48 -6.96 22.67
C LYS A 130 -18.16 -6.72 23.41
N VAL A 131 -17.12 -6.27 22.70
CA VAL A 131 -15.77 -6.08 23.23
C VAL A 131 -15.62 -4.69 23.84
N SER A 132 -15.94 -3.64 23.06
CA SER A 132 -15.75 -2.25 23.46
C SER A 132 -16.90 -1.71 24.31
N ARG A 133 -18.14 -2.12 24.05
CA ARG A 133 -19.36 -1.71 24.76
C ARG A 133 -19.50 -0.19 24.97
N ASN A 134 -19.04 0.62 24.02
CA ASN A 134 -19.18 2.07 24.08
C ASN A 134 -20.61 2.47 23.72
N THR A 135 -21.23 3.30 24.55
CA THR A 135 -22.57 3.87 24.31
C THR A 135 -22.49 5.18 23.52
N PRO A 136 -23.61 5.68 22.95
CA PRO A 136 -23.68 7.02 22.38
C PRO A 136 -23.11 8.10 23.30
N LEU A 137 -23.32 8.00 24.62
CA LEU A 137 -22.79 8.97 25.58
C LEU A 137 -21.25 8.91 25.70
N HIS A 138 -20.63 7.72 25.58
CA HIS A 138 -19.16 7.61 25.50
C HIS A 138 -18.62 8.28 24.24
N TRP A 139 -19.27 8.05 23.10
CA TRP A 139 -18.89 8.67 21.84
C TRP A 139 -19.04 10.20 21.90
N ALA A 140 -20.18 10.71 22.35
CA ALA A 140 -20.41 12.15 22.48
C ALA A 140 -19.39 12.84 23.42
N ALA A 141 -19.00 12.17 24.51
CA ALA A 141 -17.94 12.66 25.40
C ALA A 141 -16.53 12.62 24.76
N CYS A 142 -16.23 11.61 23.95
CA CYS A 142 -14.94 11.46 23.27
C CYS A 142 -14.73 12.45 22.12
N TYR A 143 -15.81 12.80 21.39
CA TYR A 143 -15.80 13.78 20.29
C TYR A 143 -16.08 15.23 20.75
N SER A 144 -16.08 15.48 22.06
CA SER A 144 -16.22 16.82 22.65
C SER A 144 -17.50 17.59 22.25
N ASN A 145 -18.63 16.91 22.03
CA ASN A 145 -19.89 17.58 21.66
C ASN A 145 -20.84 17.77 22.85
N LYS A 146 -20.84 18.98 23.43
CA LYS A 146 -21.69 19.32 24.58
C LYS A 146 -23.20 19.26 24.32
N ASP A 147 -23.65 19.69 23.14
CA ASP A 147 -25.08 19.77 22.83
C ASP A 147 -25.65 18.36 22.64
N MET A 148 -24.87 17.46 22.04
CA MET A 148 -25.22 16.04 21.92
C MET A 148 -25.17 15.32 23.28
N VAL A 149 -24.18 15.62 24.13
CA VAL A 149 -24.12 15.08 25.50
C VAL A 149 -25.37 15.49 26.27
N GLN A 150 -25.75 16.77 26.25
CA GLN A 150 -26.95 17.25 26.92
C GLN A 150 -28.21 16.58 26.35
N TYR A 151 -28.32 16.50 25.03
CA TYR A 151 -29.47 15.86 24.37
C TYR A 151 -29.62 14.38 24.75
N LEU A 152 -28.52 13.61 24.74
CA LEU A 152 -28.55 12.19 25.12
C LEU A 152 -28.93 11.99 26.60
N ILE A 153 -28.45 12.85 27.49
CA ILE A 153 -28.83 12.86 28.92
C ILE A 153 -30.32 13.15 29.07
N ASP A 154 -30.83 14.16 28.36
CA ASP A 154 -32.27 14.52 28.38
C ASP A 154 -33.16 13.39 27.83
N LYS A 155 -32.59 12.52 26.98
CA LYS A 155 -33.24 11.29 26.48
C LYS A 155 -33.03 10.06 27.37
N GLY A 156 -32.42 10.21 28.54
CA GLY A 156 -32.27 9.14 29.54
C GLY A 156 -31.06 8.24 29.35
N ALA A 157 -29.98 8.74 28.73
CA ALA A 157 -28.71 8.03 28.69
C ALA A 157 -28.16 7.79 30.12
N ASP A 158 -27.66 6.59 30.38
CA ASP A 158 -27.05 6.24 31.64
C ASP A 158 -25.63 6.83 31.72
N ILE A 159 -25.50 7.82 32.59
CA ILE A 159 -24.32 8.66 32.77
C ILE A 159 -23.14 7.86 33.36
N ASN A 160 -23.42 6.76 34.07
CA ASN A 160 -22.43 5.95 34.75
C ASN A 160 -22.21 4.59 34.07
N MET A 161 -22.75 4.39 32.86
CA MET A 161 -22.57 3.12 32.16
C MET A 161 -21.08 2.89 31.89
N GLU A 162 -20.60 1.71 32.27
CA GLU A 162 -19.22 1.28 32.04
C GLU A 162 -19.10 0.54 30.69
N ASN A 163 -18.14 0.95 29.87
CA ASN A 163 -17.79 0.24 28.65
C ASN A 163 -16.97 -1.04 28.95
N GLY A 164 -16.50 -1.74 27.92
CA GLY A 164 -15.78 -3.01 28.05
C GLY A 164 -14.45 -2.92 28.81
N CYS A 165 -13.91 -1.71 28.98
CA CYS A 165 -12.72 -1.44 29.78
C CYS A 165 -13.05 -1.00 31.22
N GLY A 166 -14.32 -0.91 31.60
CA GLY A 166 -14.76 -0.33 32.88
C GLY A 166 -14.69 1.20 32.92
N THR A 167 -14.50 1.85 31.77
CA THR A 167 -14.43 3.32 31.68
C THR A 167 -15.84 3.88 31.53
N THR A 168 -16.08 5.06 32.09
CA THR A 168 -17.37 5.78 32.00
C THR A 168 -17.23 6.99 31.06
N PRO A 169 -18.34 7.60 30.59
CA PRO A 169 -18.26 8.81 29.77
C PRO A 169 -17.46 9.96 30.40
N LEU A 170 -17.42 10.04 31.74
CA LEU A 170 -16.62 11.02 32.46
C LEU A 170 -15.11 10.74 32.37
N HIS A 171 -14.65 9.49 32.28
CA HIS A 171 -13.24 9.18 32.05
C HIS A 171 -12.77 9.77 30.72
N GLU A 172 -13.59 9.64 29.66
CA GLU A 172 -13.29 10.17 28.33
C GLU A 172 -13.27 11.70 28.33
N ALA A 173 -14.27 12.34 28.94
CA ALA A 173 -14.33 13.81 29.03
C ALA A 173 -13.12 14.40 29.80
N VAL A 174 -12.72 13.77 30.91
CA VAL A 174 -11.56 14.20 31.71
C VAL A 174 -10.25 14.00 30.94
N ASN A 175 -10.08 12.86 30.27
CA ASN A 175 -8.89 12.57 29.47
C ASN A 175 -8.72 13.56 28.30
N ARG A 176 -9.84 13.99 27.69
CA ARG A 176 -9.83 14.99 26.62
C ARG A 176 -9.61 16.42 27.10
N GLY A 177 -9.79 16.69 28.40
CA GLY A 177 -9.64 18.02 28.95
C GLY A 177 -10.89 18.91 28.83
N GLU A 178 -12.06 18.33 28.51
CA GLU A 178 -13.28 19.07 28.17
C GLU A 178 -14.05 19.51 29.42
N ILE A 179 -13.73 20.70 29.93
CA ILE A 179 -14.27 21.25 31.18
C ILE A 179 -15.80 21.37 31.14
N GLU A 180 -16.38 21.86 30.03
CA GLU A 180 -17.83 22.05 29.90
C GLU A 180 -18.59 20.71 29.95
N ILE A 181 -18.07 19.67 29.30
CA ILE A 181 -18.68 18.34 29.28
C ILE A 181 -18.54 17.67 30.64
N CYS A 182 -17.38 17.81 31.30
CA CYS A 182 -17.18 17.36 32.68
C CYS A 182 -18.21 18.02 33.61
N GLN A 183 -18.46 19.32 33.47
CA GLN A 183 -19.50 20.01 34.25
C GLN A 183 -20.89 19.45 34.01
N ILE A 184 -21.28 19.23 32.74
CA ILE A 184 -22.60 18.69 32.39
C ILE A 184 -22.78 17.29 32.97
N LEU A 185 -21.79 16.40 32.80
CA LEU A 185 -21.83 15.03 33.31
C LEU A 185 -21.90 15.00 34.84
N LEU A 186 -21.08 15.78 35.53
CA LEU A 186 -21.08 15.84 37.01
C LEU A 186 -22.40 16.41 37.54
N LYS A 187 -22.88 17.53 37.01
CA LYS A 187 -24.19 18.11 37.41
C LYS A 187 -25.34 17.13 37.18
N SER A 188 -25.23 16.26 36.18
CA SER A 188 -26.24 15.25 35.86
C SER A 188 -26.12 13.98 36.72
N GLY A 189 -25.13 13.88 37.62
CA GLY A 189 -24.97 12.77 38.56
C GLY A 189 -23.90 11.72 38.19
N SER A 190 -22.91 12.10 37.38
CA SER A 190 -21.77 11.21 37.09
C SER A 190 -20.91 10.95 38.33
N ASN A 191 -20.55 9.69 38.57
CA ASN A 191 -19.71 9.28 39.68
C ASN A 191 -18.21 9.37 39.29
N PRO A 192 -17.43 10.28 39.90
CA PRO A 192 -16.02 10.48 39.55
C PRO A 192 -15.09 9.38 40.10
N PHE A 193 -15.59 8.46 40.94
CA PHE A 193 -14.79 7.44 41.64
C PHE A 193 -14.84 6.04 41.01
N ILE A 194 -15.65 5.83 39.98
CA ILE A 194 -15.65 4.55 39.24
C ILE A 194 -14.25 4.34 38.67
N ARG A 195 -13.69 3.15 38.84
CA ARG A 195 -12.33 2.81 38.39
C ARG A 195 -12.37 1.94 37.15
N ALA A 196 -11.61 2.32 36.14
CA ALA A 196 -11.48 1.49 34.96
C ALA A 196 -10.78 0.16 35.28
N ILE A 197 -11.27 -0.92 34.68
CA ILE A 197 -10.80 -2.28 34.95
C ILE A 197 -9.58 -2.60 34.09
N LYS A 198 -9.57 -2.15 32.82
CA LYS A 198 -8.52 -2.45 31.83
C LYS A 198 -8.27 -1.24 30.91
N GLY A 199 -7.24 -1.32 30.06
CA GLY A 199 -6.92 -0.26 29.09
C GLY A 199 -6.05 0.87 29.66
N THR A 200 -6.05 2.01 28.97
CA THR A 200 -5.21 3.21 29.27
C THR A 200 -5.45 3.78 30.67
N PHE A 201 -6.64 3.59 31.22
CA PHE A 201 -7.06 4.08 32.53
C PHE A 201 -7.06 3.00 33.62
N SER A 202 -6.52 1.80 33.36
CA SER A 202 -6.60 0.66 34.30
C SER A 202 -6.21 1.04 35.74
N GLY A 203 -7.12 0.77 36.66
CA GLY A 203 -6.99 1.04 38.09
C GLY A 203 -7.23 2.49 38.52
N LYS A 204 -7.45 3.42 37.59
CA LYS A 204 -7.65 4.85 37.85
C LYS A 204 -9.12 5.23 37.75
N SER A 205 -9.55 6.16 38.60
CA SER A 205 -10.85 6.82 38.48
C SER A 205 -10.77 8.11 37.66
N ALA A 206 -11.92 8.64 37.23
CA ALA A 206 -11.96 9.94 36.54
C ALA A 206 -11.33 11.06 37.39
N TYR A 207 -11.50 11.01 38.71
CA TYR A 207 -10.81 11.93 39.63
C TYR A 207 -9.28 11.75 39.62
N ASP A 208 -8.77 10.51 39.58
CA ASP A 208 -7.33 10.25 39.52
C ASP A 208 -6.70 10.74 38.20
N ILE A 209 -7.45 10.68 37.10
CA ILE A 209 -7.02 11.21 35.79
C ILE A 209 -7.00 12.74 35.82
N ALA A 210 -7.99 13.37 36.49
CA ALA A 210 -8.13 14.82 36.57
C ALA A 210 -6.95 15.52 37.29
N LYS A 211 -6.20 14.82 38.15
CA LYS A 211 -4.98 15.35 38.80
C LYS A 211 -3.92 15.83 37.81
N ASN A 212 -3.96 15.35 36.57
CA ASN A 212 -3.05 15.83 35.51
C ASN A 212 -3.48 17.19 34.93
N ASN A 213 -4.69 17.68 35.27
CA ASN A 213 -5.24 18.95 34.79
C ASN A 213 -5.89 19.73 35.95
N SER A 214 -5.15 20.70 36.49
CA SER A 214 -5.56 21.53 37.64
C SER A 214 -6.95 22.18 37.52
N SER A 215 -7.40 22.50 36.30
CA SER A 215 -8.72 23.11 36.08
C SER A 215 -9.87 22.11 36.27
N ILE A 216 -9.66 20.85 35.87
CA ILE A 216 -10.66 19.79 36.00
C ILE A 216 -10.61 19.19 37.41
N GLU A 217 -9.43 19.09 38.00
CA GLU A 217 -9.27 18.71 39.41
C GLU A 217 -10.08 19.65 40.32
N CYS A 218 -9.88 20.96 40.20
CA CYS A 218 -10.64 21.96 40.96
C CYS A 218 -12.16 21.85 40.71
N LEU A 219 -12.57 21.44 39.50
CA LEU A 219 -13.97 21.27 39.14
C LEU A 219 -14.62 20.07 39.84
N ILE A 220 -13.93 18.93 39.83
CA ILE A 220 -14.40 17.72 40.52
C ILE A 220 -14.38 17.95 42.03
N GLU A 221 -13.35 18.59 42.57
CA GLU A 221 -13.28 18.94 44.00
C GLU A 221 -14.44 19.84 44.44
N LYS A 222 -14.77 20.86 43.64
CA LYS A 222 -15.94 21.71 43.90
C LYS A 222 -17.23 20.90 43.89
N TYR A 223 -17.40 20.00 42.92
CA TYR A 223 -18.57 19.11 42.85
C TYR A 223 -18.66 18.18 44.07
N LEU A 224 -17.54 17.62 44.53
CA LEU A 224 -17.49 16.73 45.70
C LEU A 224 -17.90 17.43 47.01
N VAL A 225 -17.63 18.73 47.13
CA VAL A 225 -18.06 19.55 48.28
C VAL A 225 -19.57 19.83 48.25
N GLU A 226 -20.17 19.89 47.05
CA GLU A 226 -21.59 20.19 46.83
C GLU A 226 -22.52 18.94 46.88
N MET A 227 -21.98 17.72 47.03
CA MET A 227 -22.79 16.48 47.05
C MET A 227 -23.63 16.28 48.34
N PRO A 228 -24.93 15.93 48.24
CA PRO A 228 -25.78 15.62 49.39
C PRO A 228 -25.42 14.28 50.07
N LEU A 229 -25.57 14.24 51.40
CA LEU A 229 -25.06 13.23 52.35
C LEU A 229 -25.49 11.75 52.15
N LYS A 230 -26.30 11.39 51.14
CA LYS A 230 -26.81 10.01 50.97
C LYS A 230 -25.88 9.07 50.19
N ASP A 231 -24.95 9.59 49.40
CA ASP A 231 -24.05 8.75 48.56
C ASP A 231 -22.66 8.52 49.19
N LYS A 232 -22.40 9.05 50.39
CA LYS A 232 -21.09 8.94 51.06
C LYS A 232 -20.75 7.52 51.54
N GLU A 233 -21.73 6.63 51.70
CA GLU A 233 -21.50 5.28 52.24
C GLU A 233 -20.96 4.27 51.22
N ASN A 234 -21.11 4.49 49.91
CA ASN A 234 -20.58 3.58 48.88
C ASN A 234 -19.13 3.87 48.48
N VAL A 235 -18.56 5.00 48.90
CA VAL A 235 -17.20 5.44 48.54
C VAL A 235 -16.14 4.99 49.57
N HIS A 236 -16.56 4.60 50.78
CA HIS A 236 -15.63 4.35 51.90
C HIS A 236 -15.12 2.91 52.05
N ASN A 237 -15.57 1.94 51.25
CA ASN A 237 -15.24 0.52 51.45
C ASN A 237 -14.09 -0.04 50.59
N CYS A 238 -13.26 0.79 49.95
CA CYS A 238 -12.16 0.31 49.07
C CYS A 238 -10.78 0.93 49.33
N LEU A 239 -10.55 1.55 50.50
CA LEU A 239 -9.28 2.23 50.80
C LEU A 239 -8.37 1.55 51.83
N GLU A 240 -8.74 0.38 52.35
CA GLU A 240 -7.84 -0.39 53.22
C GLU A 240 -7.76 -1.82 52.70
N LEU A 241 -6.62 -2.17 52.09
CA LEU A 241 -5.89 -3.43 52.33
C LEU A 241 -4.66 -3.53 51.39
N VAL A 242 -3.49 -3.35 52.03
CA VAL A 242 -2.16 -3.91 51.72
C VAL A 242 -1.23 -3.09 50.81
N GLU A 243 -0.54 -2.13 51.46
CA GLU A 243 0.90 -1.91 51.28
C GLU A 243 1.70 -3.11 51.86
N ASP A 244 2.97 -3.23 51.43
CA ASP A 244 4.01 -4.26 51.71
C ASP A 244 4.20 -5.25 50.54
N THR A 245 5.24 -5.10 49.71
CA THR A 245 6.62 -5.39 50.11
C THR A 245 7.67 -4.80 49.15
N ASN A 246 8.75 -4.31 49.76
CA ASN A 246 9.95 -3.67 49.20
C ASN A 246 10.98 -4.64 48.56
N PHE A 247 12.00 -4.03 47.93
CA PHE A 247 13.36 -4.49 47.50
C PHE A 247 13.54 -4.80 46.01
N SER A 248 14.57 -4.35 45.28
CA SER A 248 15.62 -3.33 45.43
C SER A 248 16.45 -3.30 44.14
N GLN A 249 16.74 -2.12 43.59
CA GLN A 249 17.78 -1.90 42.58
C GLN A 249 19.13 -1.61 43.28
N LYS A 250 20.23 -2.15 42.76
CA LYS A 250 21.59 -1.71 43.08
C LYS A 250 22.39 -1.51 41.79
N ASN A 251 22.81 -0.27 41.58
CA ASN A 251 23.91 0.15 40.72
C ASN A 251 25.25 -0.20 41.37
N ILE A 252 26.25 -0.58 40.57
CA ILE A 252 27.68 -0.40 40.90
C ILE A 252 28.39 0.12 39.65
N LEU A 253 28.95 1.32 39.76
CA LEU A 253 30.01 1.90 38.92
C LEU A 253 31.34 1.73 39.66
N VAL A 254 32.41 1.33 38.97
CA VAL A 254 33.80 1.70 39.32
C VAL A 254 34.59 1.84 38.01
N ASP A 255 35.33 2.95 37.92
CA ASP A 255 36.26 3.34 36.87
C ASP A 255 37.71 3.35 37.45
N ILE A 256 38.74 3.30 36.59
CA ILE A 256 40.13 3.90 36.71
C ILE A 256 41.24 3.09 35.96
N HIS A 257 41.73 3.71 34.87
CA HIS A 257 43.11 3.88 34.31
C HIS A 257 44.15 2.73 34.08
N GLN A 258 44.50 2.52 32.79
CA GLN A 258 45.81 2.54 32.04
C GLN A 258 47.19 2.30 32.74
N PRO A 259 48.34 2.12 32.01
CA PRO A 259 48.70 1.42 30.73
C PRO A 259 50.04 0.58 30.86
N LEU A 260 50.56 -0.06 29.78
CA LEU A 260 52.00 -0.19 29.38
C LEU A 260 52.33 -1.40 28.45
N THR A 261 52.62 -1.07 27.19
CA THR A 261 53.77 -1.42 26.31
C THR A 261 54.54 -2.77 26.32
N VAL A 262 54.66 -3.31 25.08
CA VAL A 262 55.86 -3.70 24.26
C VAL A 262 56.85 -4.75 24.78
N ASP A 263 56.97 -5.85 24.00
CA ASP A 263 58.20 -6.57 23.54
C ASP A 263 57.76 -7.98 23.06
N SER A 264 58.22 -8.64 21.98
CA SER A 264 59.39 -8.51 21.12
C SER A 264 59.15 -9.19 19.77
N ILE A 265 59.83 -8.66 18.76
CA ILE A 265 60.00 -9.11 17.38
C ILE A 265 61.04 -10.26 17.32
N LYS A 266 60.88 -11.27 16.44
CA LYS A 266 61.77 -11.63 15.29
C LYS A 266 61.74 -13.11 14.88
N SER A 267 62.03 -13.28 13.58
CA SER A 267 62.49 -14.47 12.85
C SER A 267 61.37 -15.37 12.29
N LEU A 268 61.31 -15.72 11.01
CA LEU A 268 62.37 -15.82 10.00
C LEU A 268 61.77 -15.63 8.59
N GLU A 269 62.38 -14.75 7.78
CA GLU A 269 62.24 -14.70 6.32
C GLU A 269 62.95 -15.89 5.65
N ASN A 270 62.71 -16.02 4.34
CA ASN A 270 63.35 -16.90 3.34
C ASN A 270 62.78 -18.33 3.34
N SER A 271 62.22 -18.84 2.25
CA SER A 271 62.81 -19.05 0.92
C SER A 271 61.64 -19.60 0.06
N LEU A 272 61.36 -19.27 -1.19
CA LEU A 272 62.14 -19.43 -2.42
C LEU A 272 61.39 -18.72 -3.55
N GLU A 273 62.11 -17.90 -4.30
CA GLU A 273 61.81 -17.59 -5.71
C GLU A 273 61.80 -18.88 -6.54
N VAL A 274 60.93 -19.00 -7.55
CA VAL A 274 61.26 -19.56 -8.88
C VAL A 274 60.24 -19.05 -9.92
N SER A 275 60.71 -18.05 -10.68
CA SER A 275 60.65 -17.84 -12.14
C SER A 275 59.37 -18.06 -13.00
N ALA A 276 59.08 -17.02 -13.79
CA ALA A 276 58.99 -16.97 -15.27
C ALA A 276 58.03 -17.94 -16.00
N SER A 277 57.31 -17.55 -17.06
CA SER A 277 57.76 -16.73 -18.18
C SER A 277 56.58 -16.21 -19.02
N ALA A 278 56.80 -15.03 -19.59
CA ALA A 278 56.00 -14.42 -20.64
C ALA A 278 55.91 -15.27 -21.92
N GLY A 279 54.81 -15.08 -22.64
CA GLY A 279 54.59 -15.50 -24.02
C GLY A 279 53.76 -14.43 -24.72
N ASP A 280 54.45 -13.61 -25.48
CA ASP A 280 53.98 -12.45 -26.24
C ASP A 280 53.44 -12.91 -27.61
N SER A 281 52.27 -12.43 -28.03
CA SER A 281 51.97 -12.22 -29.45
C SER A 281 50.75 -11.31 -29.65
N ARG A 282 51.04 -10.19 -30.31
CA ARG A 282 50.08 -9.24 -30.89
C ARG A 282 49.35 -9.89 -32.06
N GLU A 283 48.06 -9.58 -32.24
CA GLU A 283 47.54 -9.12 -33.54
C GLU A 283 46.13 -8.51 -33.42
N SER A 284 45.93 -7.46 -34.20
CA SER A 284 44.72 -6.66 -34.37
C SER A 284 43.74 -7.31 -35.35
N GLY A 285 42.44 -7.29 -35.04
CA GLY A 285 41.41 -7.65 -36.00
C GLY A 285 40.02 -7.31 -35.47
N SER A 286 39.28 -6.50 -36.23
CA SER A 286 37.85 -6.24 -36.07
C SER A 286 37.06 -7.53 -35.99
N ASP A 287 36.17 -7.69 -35.01
CA ASP A 287 35.06 -8.64 -35.16
C ASP A 287 33.86 -8.25 -34.30
N SER A 288 32.73 -8.15 -34.99
CA SER A 288 31.36 -8.16 -34.49
C SER A 288 31.17 -9.16 -33.34
N PRO A 289 30.32 -8.90 -32.32
CA PRO A 289 30.07 -9.89 -31.30
C PRO A 289 29.34 -11.09 -31.91
N LEU A 290 30.12 -12.16 -32.06
CA LEU A 290 29.74 -13.51 -32.43
C LEU A 290 28.54 -13.97 -31.61
N ARG A 291 27.48 -14.32 -32.32
CA ARG A 291 26.31 -15.04 -31.85
C ARG A 291 26.76 -16.43 -31.40
N ILE A 292 27.11 -16.56 -30.11
CA ILE A 292 27.49 -17.85 -29.53
C ILE A 292 26.27 -18.78 -29.58
N GLN A 293 26.46 -19.91 -30.26
CA GLN A 293 25.48 -20.96 -30.46
C GLN A 293 24.93 -21.48 -29.13
N ARG A 294 23.59 -21.54 -29.02
CA ARG A 294 22.87 -22.30 -28.00
C ARG A 294 23.29 -23.77 -28.13
N SER A 295 24.08 -24.27 -27.18
CA SER A 295 24.35 -25.70 -27.07
C SER A 295 23.17 -26.38 -26.40
N ILE A 296 22.69 -27.43 -27.07
CA ILE A 296 21.55 -28.25 -26.71
C ILE A 296 21.87 -29.08 -25.47
N ALA A 297 21.27 -28.70 -24.33
CA ALA A 297 20.73 -29.65 -23.36
C ALA A 297 19.52 -29.01 -22.68
N ASN A 298 18.38 -29.66 -22.88
CA ASN A 298 17.07 -29.22 -22.42
C ASN A 298 16.93 -29.47 -20.92
N THR A 299 17.07 -28.44 -20.11
CA THR A 299 16.23 -28.30 -18.92
C THR A 299 15.60 -26.90 -18.93
N GLY A 300 14.39 -26.77 -19.49
CA GLY A 300 13.63 -25.51 -19.50
C GLY A 300 13.18 -25.02 -18.11
N LEU A 301 13.89 -25.42 -17.05
CA LEU A 301 13.66 -25.03 -15.66
C LEU A 301 14.10 -23.58 -15.44
N TYR A 302 15.32 -23.23 -15.87
CA TYR A 302 15.85 -21.87 -15.70
C TYR A 302 15.13 -20.83 -16.57
N GLU A 303 14.44 -21.28 -17.62
CA GLU A 303 13.54 -20.43 -18.41
C GLU A 303 12.38 -19.84 -17.59
N MET A 304 12.03 -20.45 -16.45
CA MET A 304 10.96 -20.00 -15.55
C MET A 304 11.42 -19.02 -14.45
N ILE A 305 12.71 -18.65 -14.39
CA ILE A 305 13.18 -17.59 -13.49
C ILE A 305 12.57 -16.26 -13.96
N TRP A 306 12.04 -15.47 -13.02
CA TRP A 306 11.42 -14.18 -13.33
C TRP A 306 11.84 -13.07 -12.36
N PRO A 307 12.27 -11.88 -12.81
CA PRO A 307 12.51 -11.51 -14.20
C PRO A 307 13.60 -12.36 -14.87
N GLU A 308 13.50 -12.55 -16.17
CA GLU A 308 14.46 -13.36 -16.93
C GLU A 308 15.88 -12.77 -16.86
N PRO A 309 16.85 -13.53 -16.33
CA PRO A 309 18.24 -13.08 -16.29
C PRO A 309 18.83 -12.87 -17.69
N LYS A 310 19.69 -11.85 -17.83
CA LYS A 310 20.35 -11.56 -19.13
C LYS A 310 21.26 -12.69 -19.60
N TYR A 311 21.98 -13.34 -18.68
CA TYR A 311 22.90 -14.43 -18.99
C TYR A 311 22.70 -15.61 -18.05
N ILE A 312 22.39 -16.76 -18.62
CA ILE A 312 22.31 -18.07 -17.96
C ILE A 312 23.21 -19.02 -18.73
N ILE A 313 24.13 -19.68 -18.03
CA ILE A 313 25.00 -20.72 -18.58
C ILE A 313 24.79 -21.98 -17.75
N GLU A 314 24.14 -22.97 -18.34
CA GLU A 314 23.97 -24.29 -17.74
C GLU A 314 25.28 -25.08 -17.84
N LEU A 315 25.77 -25.54 -16.69
CA LEU A 315 27.04 -26.24 -16.54
C LEU A 315 26.83 -27.73 -16.22
N GLY A 316 25.62 -28.26 -16.40
CA GLY A 316 25.26 -29.64 -16.06
C GLY A 316 26.08 -30.72 -16.78
N HIS A 317 26.66 -30.40 -17.94
CA HIS A 317 27.61 -31.30 -18.64
C HIS A 317 29.02 -31.34 -18.02
N ILE A 318 29.36 -30.33 -17.22
CA ILE A 318 30.71 -30.06 -16.73
C ILE A 318 30.81 -30.39 -15.23
N SER A 319 29.73 -30.13 -14.48
CA SER A 319 29.65 -30.38 -13.05
C SER A 319 28.33 -31.11 -12.73
N PRO A 320 28.37 -32.14 -11.87
CA PRO A 320 27.14 -32.75 -11.36
C PRO A 320 26.34 -31.75 -10.49
N PRO A 321 25.06 -32.05 -10.21
CA PRO A 321 24.19 -31.14 -9.48
C PRO A 321 24.63 -30.92 -8.03
N PHE A 322 24.29 -29.75 -7.50
CA PHE A 322 24.41 -29.40 -6.10
C PHE A 322 23.24 -30.00 -5.32
N ILE A 323 23.53 -30.81 -4.31
CA ILE A 323 22.51 -31.37 -3.42
C ILE A 323 22.29 -30.41 -2.25
N VAL A 324 21.09 -29.83 -2.16
CA VAL A 324 20.71 -28.88 -1.11
C VAL A 324 20.55 -29.61 0.21
N GLU A 325 21.32 -29.20 1.21
CA GLU A 325 21.25 -29.72 2.57
C GLU A 325 20.22 -28.93 3.41
N LYS A 326 19.75 -29.55 4.50
CA LYS A 326 18.81 -28.90 5.44
C LYS A 326 19.39 -27.64 6.06
N GLU A 327 20.71 -27.59 6.24
CA GLU A 327 21.42 -26.44 6.77
C GLU A 327 22.56 -26.07 5.80
N LEU A 328 22.55 -24.85 5.28
CA LEU A 328 23.64 -24.31 4.46
C LEU A 328 24.39 -23.23 5.23
N LEU A 329 25.72 -23.36 5.27
CA LEU A 329 26.59 -22.40 5.94
C LEU A 329 27.00 -21.27 4.99
N ILE A 330 26.72 -20.01 5.35
CA ILE A 330 27.24 -18.84 4.63
C ILE A 330 28.61 -18.47 5.17
N SER A 331 29.61 -18.54 4.31
CA SER A 331 30.93 -17.95 4.53
C SER A 331 30.99 -16.59 3.85
N ILE A 332 31.19 -15.53 4.63
CA ILE A 332 31.26 -14.15 4.12
C ILE A 332 32.72 -13.81 3.85
N ILE A 333 33.04 -13.47 2.60
CA ILE A 333 34.35 -12.99 2.19
C ILE A 333 34.38 -11.48 2.43
N GLN A 334 35.42 -11.00 3.11
CA GLN A 334 35.55 -9.58 3.42
C GLN A 334 35.54 -8.75 2.13
N GLY A 335 34.51 -7.91 2.01
CA GLY A 335 34.31 -6.98 0.89
C GLY A 335 34.37 -5.53 1.37
N SER A 336 33.62 -4.66 0.70
CA SER A 336 33.46 -3.25 1.10
C SER A 336 32.36 -3.03 2.13
N GLU A 337 31.39 -3.94 2.20
CA GLU A 337 30.20 -3.82 3.06
C GLU A 337 30.39 -4.49 4.42
N SER A 338 29.59 -4.03 5.40
CA SER A 338 29.55 -4.64 6.74
C SER A 338 28.97 -6.05 6.69
N ILE A 339 29.63 -6.98 7.38
CA ILE A 339 29.18 -8.37 7.53
C ILE A 339 27.76 -8.44 8.10
N HIS A 340 27.43 -7.58 9.08
CA HIS A 340 26.10 -7.55 9.68
C HIS A 340 25.03 -7.20 8.64
N LYS A 341 25.27 -6.18 7.80
CA LYS A 341 24.34 -5.80 6.73
C LYS A 341 24.16 -6.90 5.69
N ILE A 342 25.22 -7.64 5.37
CA ILE A 342 25.14 -8.80 4.47
C ILE A 342 24.25 -9.88 5.08
N LEU A 343 24.42 -10.17 6.38
CA LEU A 343 23.60 -11.16 7.09
C LEU A 343 22.13 -10.74 7.19
N ASP A 344 21.85 -9.46 7.41
CA ASP A 344 20.47 -8.93 7.44
C ASP A 344 19.73 -9.25 6.12
N VAL A 345 20.40 -9.15 4.97
CA VAL A 345 19.81 -9.51 3.66
C VAL A 345 19.41 -10.98 3.59
N TRP A 346 20.24 -11.88 4.13
CA TRP A 346 19.94 -13.31 4.17
C TRP A 346 18.81 -13.62 5.15
N GLU A 347 18.78 -12.97 6.31
CA GLU A 347 17.75 -13.18 7.34
C GLU A 347 16.35 -12.82 6.82
N ILE A 348 16.22 -11.77 6.01
CA ILE A 348 14.95 -11.37 5.38
C ILE A 348 14.37 -12.48 4.49
N SER A 349 15.24 -13.25 3.82
CA SER A 349 14.81 -14.35 2.95
C SER A 349 14.72 -15.69 3.67
N ARG A 350 15.08 -15.75 4.96
CA ARG A 350 15.17 -16.99 5.74
C ARG A 350 13.84 -17.72 5.87
N THR A 351 12.75 -16.98 6.07
CA THR A 351 11.38 -17.56 6.12
C THR A 351 11.05 -18.34 4.85
N HIS A 352 11.33 -17.76 3.68
CA HIS A 352 11.13 -18.38 2.38
C HIS A 352 12.04 -19.60 2.16
N LEU A 353 13.28 -19.55 2.65
CA LEU A 353 14.22 -20.67 2.58
C LEU A 353 13.75 -21.84 3.46
N LEU A 354 13.26 -21.56 4.68
CA LEU A 354 12.72 -22.56 5.60
C LEU A 354 11.46 -23.24 5.02
N GLU A 355 10.55 -22.49 4.39
CA GLU A 355 9.42 -23.06 3.64
C GLU A 355 9.87 -24.02 2.53
N LEU A 356 11.01 -23.73 1.91
CA LEU A 356 11.63 -24.58 0.91
C LEU A 356 12.42 -25.75 1.52
N GLY A 357 12.57 -25.82 2.84
CA GLY A 357 13.21 -26.94 3.56
C GLY A 357 14.71 -26.76 3.77
N CYS A 358 15.22 -25.53 3.64
CA CYS A 358 16.61 -25.18 3.81
C CYS A 358 16.74 -24.03 4.83
N ASP A 359 17.53 -24.21 5.89
CA ASP A 359 17.93 -23.11 6.79
C ASP A 359 19.32 -22.62 6.39
N VAL A 360 19.54 -21.32 6.56
CA VAL A 360 20.81 -20.70 6.23
C VAL A 360 21.41 -20.12 7.50
N LYS A 361 22.59 -20.62 7.88
CA LYS A 361 23.28 -20.26 9.12
C LYS A 361 24.63 -19.61 8.84
N ILE A 362 25.10 -18.84 9.80
CA ILE A 362 26.41 -18.20 9.75
C ILE A 362 27.49 -19.29 9.84
N GLY A 363 28.35 -19.34 8.82
CA GLY A 363 29.57 -20.15 8.80
C GLY A 363 30.80 -19.34 9.20
N GLU A 364 31.95 -19.61 8.56
CA GLU A 364 33.19 -18.88 8.81
C GLU A 364 33.18 -17.48 8.17
N VAL A 365 33.61 -16.47 8.93
CA VAL A 365 33.95 -15.14 8.38
C VAL A 365 35.37 -15.21 7.84
N GLN A 366 35.53 -14.96 6.53
CA GLN A 366 36.78 -15.09 5.80
C GLN A 366 37.31 -16.54 5.78
N PRO A 367 36.92 -17.37 4.79
CA PRO A 367 37.33 -18.77 4.75
C PRO A 367 38.86 -18.86 4.74
N GLN A 368 39.42 -19.70 5.62
CA GLN A 368 40.87 -19.87 5.72
C GLN A 368 41.43 -20.30 4.35
N SER A 369 42.28 -19.44 3.77
CA SER A 369 42.99 -19.72 2.53
C SER A 369 43.81 -21.01 2.67
N GLY A 370 43.43 -22.07 1.96
CA GLY A 370 44.24 -23.28 1.81
C GLY A 370 43.69 -24.58 2.44
N ARG A 371 42.56 -24.56 3.15
CA ARG A 371 41.85 -25.81 3.48
C ARG A 371 40.81 -26.12 2.42
N ILE A 372 41.00 -27.24 1.70
CA ILE A 372 39.95 -27.85 0.88
C ILE A 372 38.88 -28.32 1.86
N SER A 373 37.85 -27.49 2.09
CA SER A 373 36.66 -27.93 2.80
C SER A 373 35.80 -28.72 1.83
N TYR A 374 35.42 -29.93 2.23
CA TYR A 374 34.49 -30.79 1.48
C TYR A 374 33.02 -30.48 1.81
N ASP A 375 32.77 -29.53 2.72
CA ASP A 375 31.42 -29.17 3.15
C ASP A 375 30.77 -28.22 2.13
N LYS A 376 29.52 -28.52 1.78
CA LYS A 376 28.73 -27.68 0.88
C LYS A 376 28.45 -26.33 1.54
N ARG A 377 28.99 -25.25 0.97
CA ARG A 377 28.90 -23.90 1.55
C ARG A 377 28.45 -22.85 0.55
N ILE A 378 27.87 -21.78 1.08
CA ILE A 378 27.57 -20.54 0.35
C ILE A 378 28.72 -19.58 0.58
N GLU A 379 29.42 -19.17 -0.47
CA GLU A 379 30.45 -18.13 -0.42
C GLU A 379 29.84 -16.81 -0.89
N CYS A 380 29.78 -15.81 -0.01
CA CYS A 380 29.16 -14.52 -0.31
C CYS A 380 30.20 -13.39 -0.31
N ILE A 381 30.21 -12.57 -1.37
CA ILE A 381 31.04 -11.38 -1.48
C ILE A 381 30.22 -10.20 -2.01
N VAL A 382 30.31 -9.06 -1.31
CA VAL A 382 29.73 -7.79 -1.78
C VAL A 382 30.86 -6.79 -1.99
N ASN A 383 31.08 -6.43 -3.26
CA ASN A 383 32.14 -5.50 -3.65
C ASN A 383 31.76 -4.77 -4.95
N PRO A 384 31.60 -3.43 -4.92
CA PRO A 384 31.19 -2.64 -6.07
C PRO A 384 32.22 -2.69 -7.21
N LYS A 385 33.50 -2.97 -6.91
CA LYS A 385 34.56 -3.02 -7.94
C LYS A 385 34.48 -4.23 -8.86
N LEU A 386 33.64 -5.23 -8.53
CA LEU A 386 33.47 -6.43 -9.34
C LEU A 386 32.46 -6.25 -10.48
N PHE A 387 31.67 -5.19 -10.46
CA PHE A 387 30.54 -5.00 -11.37
C PHE A 387 30.56 -3.59 -11.98
N ASN A 388 30.18 -3.49 -13.25
CA ASN A 388 30.01 -2.19 -13.92
C ASN A 388 28.73 -1.47 -13.44
N VAL A 389 27.68 -2.24 -13.17
CA VAL A 389 26.42 -1.75 -12.59
C VAL A 389 26.41 -2.09 -11.10
N THR A 390 26.17 -1.09 -10.25
CA THR A 390 26.23 -1.21 -8.78
C THR A 390 25.26 -2.26 -8.23
N THR A 391 24.09 -2.43 -8.85
CA THR A 391 23.08 -3.43 -8.48
C THR A 391 23.22 -4.76 -9.23
N GLY A 392 24.29 -4.95 -9.99
CA GLY A 392 24.59 -6.21 -10.67
C GLY A 392 24.99 -7.32 -9.70
N TYR A 393 24.72 -8.56 -10.09
CA TYR A 393 25.10 -9.75 -9.33
C TYR A 393 25.48 -10.93 -10.22
N GLN A 394 26.16 -11.90 -9.61
CA GLN A 394 26.55 -13.17 -10.20
C GLN A 394 26.29 -14.29 -9.20
N LEU A 395 25.61 -15.33 -9.67
CA LEU A 395 25.33 -16.56 -8.92
C LEU A 395 26.00 -17.72 -9.66
N HIS A 396 26.92 -18.42 -8.99
CA HIS A 396 27.61 -19.56 -9.55
C HIS A 396 27.40 -20.79 -8.66
N ILE A 397 26.61 -21.73 -9.15
CA ILE A 397 26.27 -22.97 -8.46
C ILE A 397 27.07 -24.10 -9.09
N THR A 398 27.87 -24.77 -8.27
CA THR A 398 28.69 -25.93 -8.62
C THR A 398 28.33 -27.09 -7.70
N GLN A 399 28.83 -28.31 -7.95
CA GLN A 399 28.56 -29.46 -7.08
C GLN A 399 28.82 -29.21 -5.58
N ASN A 400 29.87 -28.43 -5.26
CA ASN A 400 30.38 -28.30 -3.90
C ASN A 400 30.17 -26.90 -3.29
N SER A 401 29.82 -25.89 -4.09
CA SER A 401 29.72 -24.52 -3.58
C SER A 401 28.72 -23.68 -4.35
N ILE A 402 28.07 -22.77 -3.63
CA ILE A 402 27.25 -21.69 -4.18
C ILE A 402 28.00 -20.39 -3.96
N LYS A 403 28.48 -19.75 -5.02
CA LYS A 403 29.16 -18.45 -4.92
C LYS A 403 28.20 -17.34 -5.32
N VAL A 404 27.97 -16.41 -4.40
CA VAL A 404 27.13 -15.22 -4.58
C VAL A 404 28.02 -13.99 -4.57
N SER A 405 28.12 -13.31 -5.70
CA SER A 405 28.88 -12.06 -5.83
C SER A 405 27.93 -10.93 -6.21
N ALA A 406 28.00 -9.79 -5.52
CA ALA A 406 27.15 -8.64 -5.81
C ALA A 406 27.92 -7.30 -5.73
N GLY A 407 27.48 -6.30 -6.49
CA GLY A 407 28.05 -4.96 -6.46
C GLY A 407 27.59 -4.10 -5.27
N SER A 408 26.43 -4.41 -4.69
CA SER A 408 25.80 -3.68 -3.59
C SER A 408 24.90 -4.61 -2.80
N LEU A 409 24.39 -4.14 -1.66
CA LEU A 409 23.43 -4.91 -0.85
C LEU A 409 22.10 -5.15 -1.58
N ALA A 410 21.63 -4.21 -2.41
CA ALA A 410 20.47 -4.41 -3.27
C ALA A 410 20.74 -5.50 -4.34
N GLY A 411 21.94 -5.50 -4.93
CA GLY A 411 22.36 -6.57 -5.84
C GLY A 411 22.43 -7.93 -5.15
N LEU A 412 22.86 -7.98 -3.89
CA LEU A 412 22.84 -9.20 -3.09
C LEU A 412 21.40 -9.68 -2.86
N HIS A 413 20.48 -8.78 -2.50
CA HIS A 413 19.06 -9.11 -2.35
C HIS A 413 18.50 -9.73 -3.64
N TYR A 414 18.78 -9.15 -4.80
CA TYR A 414 18.35 -9.71 -6.10
C TYR A 414 18.93 -11.09 -6.41
N ALA A 415 20.19 -11.33 -6.01
CA ALA A 415 20.83 -12.63 -6.13
C ALA A 415 20.15 -13.69 -5.25
N VAL A 416 19.83 -13.32 -4.00
CA VAL A 416 19.11 -14.20 -3.06
C VAL A 416 17.70 -14.49 -3.56
N CYS A 417 16.96 -13.49 -4.09
CA CYS A 417 15.65 -13.72 -4.70
C CYS A 417 15.73 -14.74 -5.85
N THR A 418 16.75 -14.63 -6.70
CA THR A 418 16.96 -15.57 -7.81
C THR A 418 17.30 -16.97 -7.32
N PHE A 419 18.12 -17.08 -6.28
CA PHE A 419 18.43 -18.35 -5.63
C PHE A 419 17.18 -19.01 -5.02
N VAL A 420 16.33 -18.24 -4.33
CA VAL A 420 15.04 -18.72 -3.79
C VAL A 420 14.12 -19.22 -4.90
N GLN A 421 14.07 -18.53 -6.05
CA GLN A 421 13.29 -19.00 -7.20
C GLN A 421 13.82 -20.31 -7.77
N ILE A 422 15.14 -20.46 -7.93
CA ILE A 422 15.76 -21.71 -8.38
C ILE A 422 15.39 -22.86 -7.45
N LEU A 423 15.54 -22.67 -6.13
CA LEU A 423 15.16 -23.68 -5.14
C LEU A 423 13.69 -24.09 -5.26
N ARG A 424 12.79 -23.11 -5.45
CA ARG A 424 11.36 -23.36 -5.62
C ARG A 424 11.07 -24.18 -6.87
N LEU A 425 11.68 -23.83 -8.00
CA LEU A 425 11.52 -24.56 -9.26
C LEU A 425 12.05 -26.00 -9.15
N CYS A 426 13.22 -26.20 -8.55
CA CYS A 426 13.78 -27.53 -8.31
C CYS A 426 12.87 -28.37 -7.40
N LYS A 427 12.36 -27.80 -6.31
CA LYS A 427 11.46 -28.50 -5.38
C LYS A 427 10.14 -28.91 -6.03
N ASN A 428 9.55 -28.04 -6.86
CA ASN A 428 8.32 -28.35 -7.59
C ASN A 428 8.51 -29.48 -8.61
N ARG A 429 9.72 -29.63 -9.20
CA ARG A 429 10.05 -30.73 -10.12
C ARG A 429 10.25 -32.07 -9.39
N SER A 430 10.66 -32.02 -8.13
CA SER A 430 11.14 -33.18 -7.37
C SER A 430 10.05 -34.14 -6.87
N ASN A 431 8.75 -33.86 -7.11
CA ASN A 431 7.61 -34.74 -6.78
C ASN A 431 7.79 -35.59 -5.50
N ASN A 432 7.97 -34.95 -4.35
CA ASN A 432 8.11 -35.55 -3.01
C ASN A 432 9.40 -36.35 -2.71
N THR A 433 10.47 -36.25 -3.49
CA THR A 433 11.78 -36.72 -2.98
C THR A 433 12.30 -35.77 -1.90
N GLU A 434 12.81 -36.29 -0.79
CA GLU A 434 13.39 -35.47 0.30
C GLU A 434 14.63 -34.68 -0.15
N ILE A 435 15.20 -35.02 -1.30
CA ILE A 435 16.44 -34.47 -1.83
C ILE A 435 16.12 -33.46 -2.93
N CYS A 436 16.56 -32.21 -2.74
CA CYS A 436 16.47 -31.15 -3.74
C CYS A 436 17.82 -30.98 -4.43
N GLU A 437 17.84 -31.14 -5.75
CA GLU A 437 19.04 -31.02 -6.58
C GLU A 437 18.98 -29.78 -7.47
N ILE A 438 20.06 -29.01 -7.51
CA ILE A 438 20.21 -27.86 -8.39
C ILE A 438 21.28 -28.17 -9.42
N GLU A 439 20.92 -28.16 -10.70
CA GLU A 439 21.89 -28.36 -11.78
C GLU A 439 22.92 -27.23 -11.78
N ALA A 440 24.19 -27.55 -12.04
CA ALA A 440 25.25 -26.55 -12.02
C ALA A 440 24.94 -25.42 -13.02
N VAL A 441 25.01 -24.17 -12.56
CA VAL A 441 24.57 -23.01 -13.34
C VAL A 441 25.37 -21.77 -12.98
N LEU A 442 25.68 -20.95 -13.98
CA LEU A 442 26.24 -19.62 -13.81
C LEU A 442 25.25 -18.59 -14.35
N ILE A 443 24.77 -17.73 -13.46
CA ILE A 443 23.88 -16.61 -13.78
C ILE A 443 24.65 -15.31 -13.55
N LYS A 444 24.65 -14.44 -14.55
CA LYS A 444 25.14 -13.06 -14.44
C LYS A 444 24.01 -12.13 -14.86
N ASP A 445 23.68 -11.20 -13.98
CA ASP A 445 22.45 -10.43 -14.18
C ASP A 445 22.52 -9.04 -13.54
N GLU A 446 21.76 -8.11 -14.12
CA GLU A 446 21.68 -6.72 -13.68
C GLU A 446 20.39 -6.10 -14.27
N PRO A 447 19.74 -5.15 -13.57
CA PRO A 447 18.54 -4.51 -14.10
C PRO A 447 18.86 -3.64 -15.32
N ARG A 448 17.91 -3.50 -16.27
CA ARG A 448 18.01 -2.47 -17.32
C ARG A 448 17.72 -1.07 -16.78
N PHE A 449 16.68 -0.92 -15.97
CA PHE A 449 16.25 0.37 -15.43
C PHE A 449 16.43 0.41 -13.92
N GLY A 450 16.84 1.56 -13.37
CA GLY A 450 16.96 1.77 -11.93
C GLY A 450 15.60 1.92 -11.25
N HIS A 451 14.66 2.61 -11.90
CA HIS A 451 13.32 2.90 -11.38
C HIS A 451 12.28 1.92 -11.93
N ARG A 452 12.02 0.85 -11.20
CA ARG A 452 11.01 -0.17 -11.52
C ARG A 452 9.88 -0.06 -10.51
N GLY A 453 8.91 0.80 -10.81
CA GLY A 453 7.89 1.26 -9.86
C GLY A 453 6.52 0.64 -10.05
N ILE A 454 5.79 0.47 -8.95
CA ILE A 454 4.34 0.27 -8.94
C ILE A 454 3.70 1.50 -8.33
N LEU A 455 2.65 2.02 -8.94
CA LEU A 455 1.78 3.01 -8.32
C LEU A 455 0.50 2.34 -7.87
N LEU A 456 0.22 2.44 -6.58
CA LEU A 456 -0.96 1.88 -5.94
C LEU A 456 -1.84 3.02 -5.44
N ASP A 457 -3.04 3.11 -5.98
CA ASP A 457 -4.07 4.03 -5.49
C ASP A 457 -4.61 3.55 -4.15
N ILE A 458 -4.35 4.34 -3.10
CA ILE A 458 -4.85 4.09 -1.74
C ILE A 458 -5.70 5.26 -1.24
N SER A 459 -6.32 6.00 -2.16
CA SER A 459 -7.26 7.07 -1.83
C SER A 459 -8.51 6.53 -1.11
N LEU A 460 -9.14 7.35 -0.26
CA LEU A 460 -10.32 6.96 0.55
C LEU A 460 -11.53 6.49 -0.28
N ARG A 461 -11.61 6.92 -1.54
CA ARG A 461 -12.67 6.54 -2.49
C ARG A 461 -12.31 5.27 -3.28
N GLY A 462 -11.09 4.77 -3.12
CA GLY A 462 -10.55 3.61 -3.78
C GLY A 462 -10.67 2.33 -2.96
N ARG A 463 -10.29 1.20 -3.56
CA ARG A 463 -10.18 -0.09 -2.86
C ARG A 463 -8.79 -0.19 -2.23
N THR A 464 -8.71 0.08 -0.94
CA THR A 464 -7.44 0.04 -0.22
C THR A 464 -7.14 -1.36 0.31
N PRO A 465 -5.95 -1.94 0.05
CA PRO A 465 -5.59 -3.22 0.61
C PRO A 465 -5.42 -3.11 2.13
N THR A 466 -5.72 -4.19 2.86
CA THR A 466 -5.33 -4.29 4.26
C THR A 466 -3.81 -4.25 4.39
N LEU A 467 -3.29 -3.77 5.52
CA LEU A 467 -1.84 -3.72 5.75
C LEU A 467 -1.21 -5.11 5.61
N GLU A 468 -1.84 -6.15 6.14
CA GLU A 468 -1.39 -7.55 6.02
C GLU A 468 -1.26 -7.99 4.55
N TYR A 469 -2.28 -7.72 3.72
CA TYR A 469 -2.22 -8.04 2.30
C TYR A 469 -1.12 -7.24 1.58
N LEU A 470 -0.96 -5.96 1.92
CA LEU A 470 0.06 -5.10 1.33
C LEU A 470 1.48 -5.61 1.66
N LEU A 471 1.74 -6.02 2.90
CA LEU A 471 3.02 -6.60 3.31
C LEU A 471 3.32 -7.89 2.54
N HIS A 472 2.33 -8.77 2.38
CA HIS A 472 2.47 -9.96 1.55
C HIS A 472 2.73 -9.63 0.07
N ALA A 473 2.01 -8.64 -0.48
CA ALA A 473 2.24 -8.18 -1.85
C ALA A 473 3.66 -7.62 -2.04
N ILE A 474 4.17 -6.88 -1.05
CA ILE A 474 5.54 -6.36 -1.02
C ILE A 474 6.57 -7.51 -1.07
N ASP A 475 6.40 -8.58 -0.29
CA ASP A 475 7.30 -9.74 -0.34
C ASP A 475 7.39 -10.31 -1.77
N VAL A 476 6.23 -10.46 -2.42
CA VAL A 476 6.16 -10.99 -3.79
C VAL A 476 6.76 -10.00 -4.81
N TRP A 477 6.45 -8.70 -4.71
CA TRP A 477 7.04 -7.67 -5.58
C TRP A 477 8.56 -7.58 -5.45
N CYS A 478 9.09 -7.66 -4.24
CA CYS A 478 10.54 -7.68 -3.98
C CYS A 478 11.18 -8.96 -4.53
N SER A 479 10.48 -10.11 -4.46
CA SER A 479 10.93 -11.36 -5.09
C SER A 479 11.07 -11.24 -6.62
N PHE A 480 10.28 -10.35 -7.24
CA PHE A 480 10.39 -9.97 -8.65
C PHE A 480 11.29 -8.75 -8.91
N LYS A 481 12.07 -8.33 -7.91
CA LYS A 481 13.09 -7.29 -8.01
C LYS A 481 12.53 -5.92 -8.41
N LEU A 482 11.27 -5.63 -8.06
CA LEU A 482 10.75 -4.26 -8.12
C LEU A 482 11.45 -3.37 -7.08
N SER A 483 11.49 -2.07 -7.34
CA SER A 483 12.35 -1.14 -6.60
C SER A 483 11.62 0.03 -5.96
N HIS A 484 10.47 0.43 -6.49
CA HIS A 484 9.73 1.59 -5.98
C HIS A 484 8.24 1.25 -5.81
N LEU A 485 7.64 1.71 -4.72
CA LEU A 485 6.21 1.62 -4.46
C LEU A 485 5.67 3.04 -4.24
N HIS A 486 4.95 3.56 -5.23
CA HIS A 486 4.28 4.85 -5.15
C HIS A 486 2.91 4.65 -4.51
N LEU A 487 2.69 5.30 -3.37
CA LEU A 487 1.39 5.32 -2.72
C LEU A 487 0.65 6.57 -3.14
N TYR A 488 -0.41 6.41 -3.94
CA TYR A 488 -1.18 7.52 -4.48
C TYR A 488 -2.31 7.92 -3.53
N PHE A 489 -2.38 9.22 -3.26
CA PHE A 489 -3.31 9.87 -2.35
C PHE A 489 -4.10 10.94 -3.09
N ARG A 490 -5.40 10.98 -2.84
CA ARG A 490 -6.27 12.07 -3.29
C ARG A 490 -6.77 12.83 -2.06
N LEU A 491 -6.21 14.01 -1.84
CA LEU A 491 -6.50 14.84 -0.67
C LEU A 491 -7.64 15.82 -0.94
N THR A 492 -8.42 16.06 0.10
CA THR A 492 -9.45 17.11 0.18
C THR A 492 -8.98 18.20 1.17
N PRO A 493 -9.56 19.42 1.15
CA PRO A 493 -9.09 20.54 1.97
C PRO A 493 -9.41 20.40 3.47
N SER A 494 -9.84 19.23 3.95
CA SER A 494 -10.02 18.97 5.38
C SER A 494 -8.68 18.85 6.13
N CYS A 495 -8.65 19.31 7.38
CA CYS A 495 -7.48 19.21 8.26
C CYS A 495 -7.32 17.85 8.96
N ASP A 496 -8.25 16.91 8.76
CA ASP A 496 -8.18 15.58 9.37
C ASP A 496 -7.19 14.65 8.64
N TRP A 497 -6.76 13.60 9.33
CA TRP A 497 -5.94 12.54 8.74
C TRP A 497 -6.75 11.78 7.67
N GLN A 498 -6.36 11.93 6.41
CA GLN A 498 -7.09 11.40 5.26
C GLN A 498 -6.50 10.10 4.67
N PHE A 499 -5.55 9.47 5.36
CA PHE A 499 -4.91 8.25 4.88
C PHE A 499 -5.62 7.02 5.41
N CYS A 500 -5.60 5.96 4.59
CA CYS A 500 -6.16 4.67 4.94
C CYS A 500 -5.31 3.91 5.99
N TYR A 501 -4.03 4.27 6.12
CA TYR A 501 -3.14 3.75 7.16
C TYR A 501 -2.83 4.83 8.19
N SER A 502 -2.73 4.46 9.45
CA SER A 502 -2.27 5.34 10.53
C SER A 502 -0.81 5.75 10.34
N LYS A 503 -0.39 6.84 10.98
CA LYS A 503 1.01 7.30 10.96
C LYS A 503 2.00 6.22 11.42
N SER A 504 1.65 5.43 12.44
CA SER A 504 2.48 4.32 12.93
C SER A 504 2.59 3.15 11.94
N GLU A 505 1.50 2.85 11.23
CA GLU A 505 1.50 1.83 10.18
C GLU A 505 2.36 2.27 9.00
N MET A 506 2.33 3.55 8.63
CA MET A 506 3.19 4.11 7.58
C MET A 506 4.69 3.97 7.90
N VAL A 507 5.10 4.26 9.14
CA VAL A 507 6.49 4.07 9.58
C VAL A 507 6.90 2.60 9.56
N THR A 508 5.99 1.71 9.97
CA THR A 508 6.22 0.26 9.94
C THR A 508 6.35 -0.25 8.50
N LEU A 509 5.48 0.22 7.62
CA LEU A 509 5.48 -0.11 6.20
C LEU A 509 6.78 0.34 5.52
N ASP A 510 7.19 1.58 5.75
CA ASP A 510 8.43 2.13 5.19
C ASP A 510 9.67 1.33 5.64
N ARG A 511 9.76 0.98 6.93
CA ARG A 511 10.83 0.08 7.41
C ARG A 511 10.79 -1.28 6.72
N TYR A 512 9.61 -1.88 6.59
CA TYR A 512 9.43 -3.18 5.95
C TYR A 512 9.88 -3.19 4.48
N CYS A 513 9.57 -2.11 3.75
CA CYS A 513 10.00 -1.89 2.37
C CYS A 513 11.52 -1.72 2.27
N ARG A 514 12.13 -0.88 3.13
CA ARG A 514 13.58 -0.63 3.10
C ARG A 514 14.42 -1.85 3.39
N ASP A 515 14.02 -2.67 4.34
CA ASP A 515 14.70 -3.94 4.63
C ASP A 515 14.83 -4.78 3.34
N ARG A 516 13.82 -4.71 2.45
CA ARG A 516 13.74 -5.43 1.18
C ARG A 516 14.19 -4.63 -0.04
N TYR A 517 14.88 -3.51 0.14
CA TYR A 517 15.37 -2.64 -0.95
C TYR A 517 14.25 -2.16 -1.89
N LEU A 518 13.05 -1.97 -1.35
CA LEU A 518 11.92 -1.31 -1.99
C LEU A 518 11.77 0.09 -1.39
N GLU A 519 11.79 1.13 -2.23
CA GLU A 519 11.64 2.52 -1.81
C GLU A 519 10.17 2.95 -1.85
N LEU A 520 9.68 3.53 -0.76
CA LEU A 520 8.33 4.05 -0.67
C LEU A 520 8.29 5.50 -1.17
N VAL A 521 7.41 5.79 -2.14
CA VAL A 521 7.30 7.10 -2.78
C VAL A 521 5.92 7.70 -2.50
N PRO A 522 5.80 8.85 -1.80
CA PRO A 522 4.53 9.55 -1.66
C PRO A 522 4.06 10.10 -3.01
N ALA A 523 2.86 9.75 -3.44
CA ALA A 523 2.21 10.31 -4.63
C ALA A 523 1.01 11.18 -4.24
N LEU A 524 1.19 12.50 -4.30
CA LEU A 524 0.26 13.53 -3.87
C LEU A 524 -0.64 13.97 -5.01
N ASP A 525 -1.95 13.94 -4.78
CA ASP A 525 -2.94 14.52 -5.68
C ASP A 525 -4.11 15.11 -4.91
N VAL A 526 -4.98 15.83 -5.59
CA VAL A 526 -6.14 16.51 -4.99
C VAL A 526 -7.46 16.08 -5.63
N ASP A 527 -8.55 16.17 -4.87
CA ASP A 527 -9.89 15.85 -5.36
C ASP A 527 -10.37 16.83 -6.46
N SER A 528 -11.36 16.41 -7.25
CA SER A 528 -11.89 17.21 -8.37
C SER A 528 -12.41 18.58 -7.90
N ASN A 529 -12.91 18.64 -6.68
CA ASN A 529 -13.52 19.82 -6.08
C ASN A 529 -12.49 20.87 -5.60
N VAL A 530 -11.19 20.52 -5.62
CA VAL A 530 -10.10 21.42 -5.20
C VAL A 530 -9.73 22.35 -6.35
N SER A 531 -9.63 23.64 -6.03
CA SER A 531 -9.22 24.73 -6.92
C SER A 531 -7.94 25.40 -6.41
N LEU A 532 -7.35 26.29 -7.20
CA LEU A 532 -6.11 27.01 -6.85
C LEU A 532 -6.21 27.76 -5.51
N GLN A 533 -7.38 28.32 -5.18
CA GLN A 533 -7.60 29.07 -3.94
C GLN A 533 -7.44 28.18 -2.69
N HIS A 534 -7.90 26.93 -2.79
CA HIS A 534 -7.81 25.95 -1.70
C HIS A 534 -6.38 25.46 -1.46
N LEU A 535 -5.51 25.46 -2.48
CA LEU A 535 -4.14 24.95 -2.34
C LEU A 535 -3.33 25.69 -1.29
N SER A 536 -3.55 27.01 -1.13
CA SER A 536 -2.88 27.83 -0.11
C SER A 536 -3.08 27.29 1.31
N GLN A 537 -4.24 26.68 1.59
CA GLN A 537 -4.59 26.10 2.89
C GLN A 537 -4.16 24.63 3.00
N MET A 538 -3.86 23.97 1.88
CA MET A 538 -3.48 22.55 1.85
C MET A 538 -1.97 22.32 1.95
N TRP A 539 -1.12 23.35 1.77
CA TRP A 539 0.34 23.19 1.91
C TRP A 539 0.79 22.58 3.25
N PRO A 540 0.26 23.00 4.41
CA PRO A 540 0.59 22.37 5.69
C PRO A 540 0.19 20.89 5.74
N LEU A 541 -0.93 20.51 5.12
CA LEU A 541 -1.38 19.12 5.05
C LEU A 541 -0.39 18.26 4.25
N PHE A 542 0.07 18.75 3.09
CA PHE A 542 1.09 18.05 2.31
C PHE A 542 2.42 17.93 3.06
N GLN A 543 2.84 18.97 3.78
CA GLN A 543 4.05 18.92 4.60
C GLN A 543 3.93 17.89 5.72
N GLU A 544 2.83 17.93 6.48
CA GLU A 544 2.57 16.98 7.57
C GLU A 544 2.60 15.54 7.05
N LEU A 545 1.97 15.29 5.92
CA LEU A 545 1.99 14.02 5.22
C LEU A 545 3.42 13.58 4.90
N LEU A 546 4.21 14.44 4.25
CA LEU A 546 5.58 14.12 3.86
C LEU A 546 6.46 13.81 5.08
N THR A 547 6.18 14.42 6.25
CA THR A 547 6.91 14.08 7.48
C THR A 547 6.71 12.65 7.97
N THR A 548 5.66 11.95 7.50
CA THR A 548 5.43 10.54 7.84
C THR A 548 6.34 9.58 7.07
N PHE A 549 7.01 10.06 6.03
CA PHE A 549 8.00 9.33 5.24
C PHE A 549 9.41 9.67 5.75
N PRO A 550 10.14 8.73 6.38
CA PRO A 550 11.42 9.07 7.03
C PRO A 550 12.53 9.50 6.07
N ASN A 551 12.53 9.00 4.83
CA ASN A 551 13.45 9.39 3.76
C ASN A 551 12.62 9.62 2.50
N VAL A 552 12.71 10.82 1.94
CA VAL A 552 11.96 11.24 0.74
C VAL A 552 12.95 11.62 -0.35
N ASN A 553 13.40 10.64 -1.14
CA ASN A 553 14.20 10.94 -2.34
C ASN A 553 13.32 11.29 -3.53
N TYR A 554 12.08 10.79 -3.56
CA TYR A 554 11.10 11.07 -4.60
C TYR A 554 9.79 11.59 -4.00
N VAL A 555 9.19 12.59 -4.64
CA VAL A 555 7.80 12.98 -4.40
C VAL A 555 7.08 12.99 -5.73
N HIS A 556 6.00 12.24 -5.84
CA HIS A 556 5.20 12.17 -7.05
C HIS A 556 4.00 13.12 -6.93
N ILE A 557 3.81 13.98 -7.91
CA ILE A 557 2.68 14.89 -8.05
C ILE A 557 1.75 14.35 -9.13
N GLY A 558 0.54 13.97 -8.71
CA GLY A 558 -0.48 13.36 -9.56
C GLY A 558 -1.11 14.33 -10.57
N PRO A 559 -1.94 13.80 -11.49
CA PRO A 559 -2.44 14.55 -12.62
C PRO A 559 -3.22 15.81 -12.27
N ARG A 560 -4.08 15.78 -11.26
CA ARG A 560 -4.95 16.92 -10.94
C ARG A 560 -4.13 18.04 -10.30
N LEU A 561 -3.31 17.73 -9.31
CA LEU A 561 -2.42 18.70 -8.65
C LEU A 561 -1.43 19.30 -9.65
N ALA A 562 -0.79 18.48 -10.48
CA ALA A 562 0.09 18.96 -11.55
C ALA A 562 -0.63 19.94 -12.50
N SER A 563 -1.88 19.63 -12.88
CA SER A 563 -2.67 20.49 -13.76
C SER A 563 -2.95 21.87 -13.17
N ILE A 564 -3.11 21.97 -11.84
CA ILE A 564 -3.36 23.24 -11.13
C ILE A 564 -2.05 24.02 -10.97
N LEU A 565 -0.98 23.35 -10.57
CA LEU A 565 0.34 23.96 -10.34
C LEU A 565 0.93 24.63 -11.59
N VAL A 566 0.58 24.13 -12.78
CA VAL A 566 1.17 24.58 -14.03
C VAL A 566 0.23 25.49 -14.84
N GLN A 567 -0.87 25.98 -14.26
CA GLN A 567 -1.74 26.97 -14.93
C GLN A 567 -1.03 28.33 -15.03
N PRO A 568 -1.03 29.00 -16.21
CA PRO A 568 -0.55 30.38 -16.30
C PRO A 568 -1.48 31.27 -15.47
N SER A 569 -0.90 32.09 -14.60
CA SER A 569 -1.60 33.08 -13.78
C SER A 569 -2.16 34.19 -14.66
N ASN A 570 -3.31 33.95 -15.29
CA ASN A 570 -4.19 35.00 -15.80
C ASN A 570 -5.57 34.75 -15.21
N PHE A 571 -5.84 35.29 -14.02
CA PHE A 571 -7.16 35.77 -13.60
C PHE A 571 -6.99 36.57 -12.31
N ASP A 572 -6.75 37.87 -12.48
CA ASP A 572 -6.97 38.85 -11.41
C ASP A 572 -8.45 38.79 -11.00
N CYS A 573 -8.74 38.35 -9.77
CA CYS A 573 -10.09 38.39 -9.18
C CYS A 573 -10.50 39.81 -8.72
N SER A 574 -10.03 40.88 -9.37
CA SER A 574 -10.32 42.24 -8.89
C SER A 574 -10.54 43.35 -9.94
N LEU A 575 -10.58 43.05 -11.24
CA LEU A 575 -10.75 44.11 -12.24
C LEU A 575 -12.12 44.05 -12.94
N SER A 576 -12.91 45.08 -12.63
CA SER A 576 -14.06 45.51 -13.39
C SER A 576 -13.70 45.74 -14.86
N ILE A 577 -14.68 45.49 -15.72
CA ILE A 577 -14.73 45.86 -17.14
C ILE A 577 -14.23 47.30 -17.31
N ASP A 578 -13.01 47.48 -17.80
CA ASP A 578 -12.61 48.42 -18.87
C ASP A 578 -11.07 48.61 -18.88
N GLU A 579 -10.55 48.79 -20.10
CA GLU A 579 -9.18 49.21 -20.47
C GLU A 579 -8.10 48.12 -20.59
N THR A 580 -8.06 47.53 -21.80
CA THR A 580 -6.83 47.10 -22.49
C THR A 580 -5.83 48.25 -22.61
N ILE A 581 -4.67 48.15 -21.96
CA ILE A 581 -3.44 48.84 -22.40
C ILE A 581 -2.24 47.89 -22.24
N GLU A 582 -1.51 47.76 -23.34
CA GLU A 582 -0.19 47.18 -23.53
C GLU A 582 0.67 47.15 -22.25
N ARG A 583 1.00 45.95 -21.76
CA ARG A 583 2.13 45.76 -20.86
C ARG A 583 3.06 44.64 -21.33
N ASP A 584 4.31 45.08 -21.43
CA ASP A 584 5.59 44.44 -21.68
C ASP A 584 5.68 42.90 -21.71
N MET A 585 6.33 42.43 -22.77
CA MET A 585 6.83 41.07 -23.03
C MET A 585 7.99 40.65 -22.10
N SER A 586 8.00 41.09 -20.84
CA SER A 586 8.94 40.65 -19.80
C SER A 586 8.28 39.82 -18.67
N GLU A 587 6.94 39.72 -18.65
CA GLU A 587 6.20 38.87 -17.67
C GLU A 587 6.15 37.38 -18.06
N VAL A 588 6.71 36.99 -19.22
CA VAL A 588 6.79 35.60 -19.70
C VAL A 588 7.81 34.75 -18.88
N LEU A 589 8.55 35.36 -17.95
CA LEU A 589 9.54 34.68 -17.10
C LEU A 589 8.98 34.18 -15.76
N GLU A 590 7.75 34.53 -15.36
CA GLU A 590 7.16 34.14 -14.07
C GLU A 590 6.77 32.64 -13.91
N PRO A 591 6.36 31.86 -14.95
CA PRO A 591 5.88 30.49 -14.73
C PRO A 591 6.92 29.53 -14.16
N TYR A 592 8.20 29.79 -14.39
CA TYR A 592 9.32 28.93 -14.01
C TYR A 592 9.72 29.03 -12.53
N SER A 593 9.47 30.18 -11.91
CA SER A 593 9.79 30.41 -10.50
C SER A 593 8.94 29.54 -9.57
N ASN A 594 7.72 29.18 -9.99
CA ASN A 594 6.75 28.42 -9.18
C ASN A 594 7.12 26.94 -9.00
N LEU A 595 7.74 26.28 -9.98
CA LEU A 595 8.13 24.86 -9.83
C LEU A 595 9.32 24.68 -8.90
N GLN A 596 10.32 25.58 -8.94
CA GLN A 596 11.42 25.55 -7.97
C GLN A 596 10.94 25.91 -6.55
N GLN A 597 9.94 26.78 -6.42
CA GLN A 597 9.29 27.06 -5.15
C GLN A 597 8.63 25.83 -4.52
N LEU A 598 8.30 24.78 -5.28
CA LEU A 598 7.71 23.55 -4.72
C LEU A 598 8.58 22.92 -3.64
N TRP A 599 9.91 22.95 -3.77
CA TRP A 599 10.79 22.45 -2.72
C TRP A 599 10.64 23.24 -1.43
N HIS A 600 10.51 24.55 -1.53
CA HIS A 600 10.31 25.41 -0.36
C HIS A 600 8.91 25.22 0.23
N ILE A 601 7.87 25.19 -0.62
CA ILE A 601 6.47 25.05 -0.23
C ILE A 601 6.20 23.69 0.42
N LEU A 602 6.78 22.61 -0.11
CA LEU A 602 6.62 21.25 0.42
C LEU A 602 7.68 20.89 1.46
N ASN A 603 8.59 21.81 1.80
CA ASN A 603 9.69 21.62 2.74
C ASN A 603 10.56 20.38 2.39
N LEU A 604 10.93 20.25 1.11
CA LEU A 604 11.74 19.16 0.58
C LEU A 604 13.23 19.50 0.61
N ASN A 605 14.07 18.48 0.70
CA ASN A 605 15.51 18.62 0.53
C ASN A 605 15.84 18.93 -0.93
N PHE A 606 16.91 19.70 -1.18
CA PHE A 606 17.32 20.08 -2.55
C PHE A 606 17.60 18.87 -3.46
N ASP A 607 18.02 17.74 -2.87
CA ASP A 607 18.31 16.49 -3.59
C ASP A 607 17.07 15.66 -3.89
N THR A 608 15.91 15.98 -3.29
CA THR A 608 14.64 15.28 -3.56
C THR A 608 14.23 15.53 -5.01
N THR A 609 13.92 14.46 -5.73
CA THR A 609 13.43 14.50 -7.11
C THR A 609 11.90 14.57 -7.12
N VAL A 610 11.35 15.53 -7.85
CA VAL A 610 9.89 15.66 -8.02
C VAL A 610 9.46 14.98 -9.32
N LEU A 611 8.58 14.00 -9.21
CA LEU A 611 7.95 13.32 -10.35
C LEU A 611 6.65 14.05 -10.67
N LEU A 612 6.57 14.77 -11.79
CA LEU A 612 5.44 15.64 -12.12
C LEU A 612 4.66 15.08 -13.31
N CYS A 613 3.35 14.87 -13.16
CA CYS A 613 2.51 14.41 -14.28
C CYS A 613 2.56 15.38 -15.49
N SER A 614 2.88 14.85 -16.68
CA SER A 614 3.02 15.64 -17.91
C SER A 614 1.77 15.71 -18.78
N ASN A 615 0.75 14.89 -18.57
CA ASN A 615 -0.44 14.84 -19.42
C ASN A 615 -1.16 16.20 -19.55
N GLY A 616 -1.12 17.04 -18.51
CA GLY A 616 -1.69 18.39 -18.54
C GLY A 616 -0.80 19.45 -19.20
N LEU A 617 0.40 19.08 -19.64
CA LEU A 617 1.45 19.98 -20.15
C LEU A 617 1.59 19.93 -21.67
N HIS A 618 0.98 18.96 -22.36
CA HIS A 618 1.13 18.79 -23.81
C HIS A 618 0.68 20.02 -24.61
N SER A 619 -0.30 20.78 -24.12
CA SER A 619 -0.78 22.02 -24.73
C SER A 619 0.11 23.24 -24.46
N LYS A 620 1.15 23.10 -23.63
CA LYS A 620 2.02 24.18 -23.13
C LYS A 620 3.47 23.96 -23.55
N LEU A 621 3.71 24.02 -24.86
CA LEU A 621 5.00 23.79 -25.50
C LEU A 621 6.07 24.86 -25.20
N GLU A 622 5.73 25.89 -24.42
CA GLU A 622 6.65 26.95 -24.00
C GLU A 622 7.61 26.53 -22.88
N PHE A 623 7.47 25.30 -22.34
CA PHE A 623 8.36 24.68 -21.35
C PHE A 623 9.78 24.43 -21.91
N ARG A 624 10.64 25.46 -21.86
CA ARG A 624 12.03 25.44 -22.38
C ARG A 624 13.10 25.24 -21.30
N SER A 625 12.73 25.17 -20.02
CA SER A 625 13.69 24.92 -18.93
C SER A 625 13.07 24.16 -17.76
N ILE A 626 13.08 22.83 -17.83
CA ILE A 626 12.68 21.96 -16.72
C ILE A 626 13.91 21.71 -15.83
N PRO A 627 13.83 21.96 -14.51
CA PRO A 627 14.91 21.65 -13.59
C PRO A 627 15.33 20.18 -13.66
N ASN A 628 16.63 19.90 -13.53
CA ASN A 628 17.16 18.53 -13.65
C ASN A 628 16.62 17.57 -12.58
N ASN A 629 16.17 18.08 -11.44
CA ASN A 629 15.55 17.34 -10.35
C ASN A 629 14.02 17.21 -10.49
N ILE A 630 13.46 17.57 -11.66
CA ILE A 630 12.09 17.22 -12.06
C ILE A 630 12.14 16.14 -13.13
N ILE A 631 11.32 15.10 -12.95
CA ILE A 631 11.08 14.07 -13.96
C ILE A 631 9.61 14.11 -14.33
N LEU A 632 9.32 14.21 -15.62
CA LEU A 632 7.97 14.24 -16.14
C LEU A 632 7.39 12.82 -16.25
N VAL A 633 6.27 12.57 -15.56
CA VAL A 633 5.57 11.29 -15.59
C VAL A 633 4.45 11.32 -16.63
N GLU A 634 4.61 10.53 -17.67
CA GLU A 634 3.63 10.44 -18.76
C GLU A 634 2.73 9.22 -18.55
N TYR A 635 1.44 9.42 -18.28
CA TYR A 635 0.50 8.34 -18.07
C TYR A 635 -0.14 7.88 -19.39
N GLY A 636 0.01 6.59 -19.70
CA GLY A 636 -0.65 5.96 -20.82
C GLY A 636 -2.04 5.45 -20.43
N PHE A 637 -3.08 5.95 -21.10
CA PHE A 637 -4.47 5.62 -20.81
C PHE A 637 -5.11 4.64 -21.82
N GLN A 638 -4.36 4.22 -22.85
CA GLN A 638 -4.82 3.30 -23.91
C GLN A 638 -3.81 2.18 -24.15
N ALA A 639 -4.29 1.06 -24.70
CA ALA A 639 -3.47 -0.13 -24.98
C ALA A 639 -2.34 0.16 -25.98
N ASP A 640 -2.66 0.91 -27.02
CA ASP A 640 -1.79 1.34 -28.12
C ASP A 640 -1.18 2.72 -27.90
N TYR A 641 -1.18 3.22 -26.65
CA TYR A 641 -0.64 4.53 -26.34
C TYR A 641 0.84 4.64 -26.74
N GLU A 642 1.13 5.58 -27.63
CA GLU A 642 2.49 5.88 -28.09
C GLU A 642 3.07 7.03 -27.25
N PHE A 643 3.72 6.67 -26.14
CA PHE A 643 4.31 7.64 -25.20
C PHE A 643 5.31 8.58 -25.88
N SER A 644 6.10 8.07 -26.84
CA SER A 644 7.11 8.85 -27.57
C SER A 644 6.52 10.08 -28.27
N ASN A 645 5.33 9.97 -28.87
CA ASN A 645 4.70 11.07 -29.60
C ASN A 645 4.40 12.28 -28.68
N TRP A 646 4.04 12.00 -27.43
CA TRP A 646 3.68 13.03 -26.45
C TRP A 646 4.87 13.57 -25.66
N THR A 647 5.94 12.78 -25.56
CA THR A 647 7.12 13.08 -24.72
C THR A 647 8.30 13.62 -25.51
N GLU A 648 8.32 13.44 -26.83
CA GLU A 648 9.41 13.88 -27.71
C GLU A 648 9.70 15.38 -27.58
N ALA A 649 8.66 16.22 -27.50
CA ALA A 649 8.84 17.65 -27.30
C ALA A 649 9.57 17.99 -25.99
N PHE A 650 9.22 17.30 -24.90
CA PHE A 650 9.88 17.48 -23.60
C PHE A 650 11.31 16.95 -23.61
N ARG A 651 11.54 15.81 -24.27
CA ARG A 651 12.88 15.24 -24.43
C ARG A 651 13.80 16.18 -25.20
N VAL A 652 13.32 16.77 -26.31
CA VAL A 652 14.08 17.75 -27.09
C VAL A 652 14.36 19.01 -26.25
N ALA A 653 13.47 19.37 -25.33
CA ALA A 653 13.68 20.43 -24.35
C ALA A 653 14.63 20.05 -23.19
N GLY A 654 15.17 18.82 -23.18
CA GLY A 654 16.11 18.34 -22.17
C GLY A 654 15.47 17.81 -20.88
N ALA A 655 14.16 17.56 -20.88
CA ALA A 655 13.47 17.02 -19.72
C ALA A 655 13.67 15.51 -19.59
N ASN A 656 13.75 15.03 -18.35
CA ASN A 656 13.73 13.61 -18.04
C ASN A 656 12.29 13.10 -18.06
N ILE A 657 12.05 11.95 -18.68
CA ILE A 657 10.72 11.36 -18.85
C ILE A 657 10.66 10.03 -18.09
N LEU A 658 9.53 9.77 -17.43
CA LEU A 658 9.21 8.51 -16.77
C LEU A 658 7.86 7.99 -17.30
N PRO A 659 7.84 7.05 -18.25
CA PRO A 659 6.60 6.48 -18.75
C PRO A 659 5.87 5.70 -17.64
N SER A 660 4.57 5.95 -17.50
CA SER A 660 3.68 5.24 -16.58
C SER A 660 2.63 4.45 -17.35
N SER A 661 2.76 3.12 -17.39
CA SER A 661 1.73 2.24 -17.97
C SER A 661 0.62 1.93 -16.96
N GLY A 662 -0.50 1.41 -17.43
CA GLY A 662 -1.59 0.93 -16.57
C GLY A 662 -1.63 -0.59 -16.45
N THR A 663 -2.10 -1.10 -15.31
CA THR A 663 -2.44 -2.53 -15.16
C THR A 663 -3.67 -2.97 -15.96
N ALA A 664 -4.32 -2.03 -16.67
CA ALA A 664 -5.59 -2.19 -17.42
C ALA A 664 -6.68 -2.98 -16.65
N SER A 665 -6.63 -2.95 -15.32
CA SER A 665 -7.61 -3.60 -14.45
C SER A 665 -8.67 -2.62 -13.96
N TYR A 666 -8.43 -1.31 -14.03
CA TYR A 666 -9.21 -0.28 -13.35
C TYR A 666 -10.66 -0.08 -13.88
N ASN A 667 -10.93 -0.44 -15.14
CA ASN A 667 -12.24 -0.30 -15.80
C ASN A 667 -12.78 -1.63 -16.35
N SER A 668 -12.39 -2.76 -15.74
CA SER A 668 -12.67 -4.10 -16.27
C SER A 668 -12.93 -5.09 -15.13
N LEU A 669 -13.87 -6.01 -15.30
CA LEU A 669 -14.24 -6.99 -14.26
C LEU A 669 -13.13 -8.02 -14.00
N ALA A 670 -12.34 -8.37 -15.02
CA ALA A 670 -11.27 -9.36 -14.94
C ALA A 670 -9.90 -8.85 -15.44
N GLY A 671 -9.77 -7.54 -15.65
CA GLY A 671 -8.62 -6.91 -16.29
C GLY A 671 -8.48 -7.21 -17.78
N CYS A 672 -7.60 -6.45 -18.44
CA CYS A 672 -7.25 -6.65 -19.86
C CYS A 672 -5.76 -7.02 -20.02
N PRO A 673 -5.37 -8.30 -19.91
CA PRO A 673 -3.97 -8.75 -20.01
C PRO A 673 -3.25 -8.30 -21.29
N ALA A 674 -3.90 -8.41 -22.45
CA ALA A 674 -3.31 -8.02 -23.74
C ALA A 674 -3.03 -6.52 -23.82
N SER A 675 -3.99 -5.69 -23.38
CA SER A 675 -3.84 -4.24 -23.31
C SER A 675 -2.75 -3.83 -22.34
N THR A 676 -2.66 -4.51 -21.20
CA THR A 676 -1.62 -4.29 -20.18
C THR A 676 -0.23 -4.54 -20.76
N TYR A 677 -0.06 -5.65 -21.49
CA TYR A 677 1.20 -5.98 -22.14
C TYR A 677 1.57 -4.97 -23.23
N ALA A 678 0.64 -4.64 -24.14
CA ALA A 678 0.89 -3.68 -25.21
C ALA A 678 1.30 -2.30 -24.65
N ASN A 679 0.56 -1.80 -23.68
CA ASN A 679 0.83 -0.50 -23.06
C ASN A 679 2.17 -0.48 -22.31
N THR A 680 2.47 -1.53 -21.54
CA THR A 680 3.75 -1.64 -20.83
C THR A 680 4.93 -1.80 -21.78
N LYS A 681 4.77 -2.55 -22.88
CA LYS A 681 5.80 -2.70 -23.92
C LYS A 681 6.10 -1.36 -24.60
N ASN A 682 5.09 -0.56 -24.91
CA ASN A 682 5.28 0.78 -25.47
C ASN A 682 5.96 1.74 -24.48
N ALA A 683 5.62 1.65 -23.19
CA ALA A 683 6.27 2.40 -22.13
C ALA A 683 7.77 2.04 -22.03
N ILE A 684 8.10 0.74 -22.05
CA ILE A 684 9.48 0.25 -22.02
C ILE A 684 10.26 0.68 -23.26
N LYS A 685 9.67 0.58 -24.44
CA LYS A 685 10.28 1.05 -25.70
C LYS A 685 10.63 2.53 -25.61
N THR A 686 9.69 3.35 -25.17
CA THR A 686 9.91 4.80 -25.00
C THR A 686 10.98 5.08 -23.95
N ALA A 687 10.96 4.36 -22.83
CA ALA A 687 11.98 4.47 -21.79
C ALA A 687 13.39 4.12 -22.31
N GLN A 688 13.53 3.16 -23.23
CA GLN A 688 14.80 2.83 -23.88
C GLN A 688 15.23 3.90 -24.88
N GLU A 689 14.31 4.40 -25.71
CA GLU A 689 14.59 5.40 -26.74
C GLU A 689 14.99 6.76 -26.16
N GLN A 690 14.45 7.10 -24.98
CA GLN A 690 14.63 8.40 -24.34
C GLN A 690 15.56 8.37 -23.12
N ASP A 691 16.25 7.24 -22.88
CA ASP A 691 17.16 7.02 -21.74
C ASP A 691 16.54 7.38 -20.37
N SER A 692 15.29 6.96 -20.18
CA SER A 692 14.55 7.14 -18.93
C SER A 692 15.21 6.36 -17.78
N ILE A 693 15.04 6.88 -16.56
CA ILE A 693 15.42 6.18 -15.33
C ILE A 693 14.66 4.85 -15.12
N GLY A 694 13.48 4.71 -15.75
CA GLY A 694 12.71 3.48 -15.79
C GLY A 694 11.24 3.62 -16.16
N ILE A 695 10.36 2.90 -15.45
CA ILE A 695 8.91 2.91 -15.65
C ILE A 695 8.15 2.82 -14.31
N VAL A 696 6.89 3.25 -14.33
CA VAL A 696 5.93 3.01 -13.24
C VAL A 696 4.70 2.31 -13.81
N VAL A 697 4.15 1.33 -13.09
CA VAL A 697 2.89 0.70 -13.50
C VAL A 697 1.79 1.05 -12.52
N ALA A 698 0.81 1.79 -13.01
CA ALA A 698 -0.29 2.33 -12.22
C ALA A 698 -1.45 1.33 -12.10
N HIS A 699 -1.79 1.04 -10.85
CA HIS A 699 -3.01 0.36 -10.45
C HIS A 699 -3.95 1.38 -9.83
N TRP A 700 -4.83 1.91 -10.68
CA TRP A 700 -5.87 2.85 -10.30
C TRP A 700 -7.06 2.15 -9.66
N SER A 701 -7.72 2.81 -8.72
CA SER A 701 -9.01 2.38 -8.17
C SER A 701 -10.06 3.46 -8.41
N GLY A 702 -11.08 3.16 -9.22
CA GLY A 702 -12.20 4.08 -9.43
C GLY A 702 -13.16 4.12 -8.23
N SER A 703 -14.10 5.08 -8.23
CA SER A 703 -15.11 5.27 -7.17
C SER A 703 -16.11 4.11 -7.04
N HIS A 704 -16.20 3.22 -8.05
CA HIS A 704 -17.14 2.09 -8.10
C HIS A 704 -16.45 0.77 -8.48
N TYR A 705 -15.20 0.61 -8.05
CA TYR A 705 -14.30 -0.42 -8.58
C TYR A 705 -14.65 -1.86 -8.11
N LEU A 706 -14.91 -2.76 -9.07
CA LEU A 706 -15.36 -4.14 -8.82
C LEU A 706 -14.25 -5.19 -8.89
N THR A 707 -13.08 -4.85 -9.43
CA THR A 707 -12.04 -5.81 -9.79
C THR A 707 -11.21 -6.19 -8.57
N SER A 708 -10.91 -7.47 -8.42
CA SER A 708 -9.97 -7.95 -7.39
C SER A 708 -8.53 -7.53 -7.72
N HIS A 709 -7.73 -7.19 -6.70
CA HIS A 709 -6.28 -6.96 -6.84
C HIS A 709 -5.56 -8.15 -7.50
N THR A 710 -6.15 -9.35 -7.42
CA THR A 710 -5.70 -10.56 -8.12
C THR A 710 -5.44 -10.32 -9.62
N PHE A 711 -6.31 -9.57 -10.30
CA PHE A 711 -6.20 -9.35 -11.75
C PHE A 711 -5.08 -8.35 -12.12
N ALA A 712 -4.65 -7.50 -11.18
CA ALA A 712 -3.57 -6.55 -11.40
C ALA A 712 -2.19 -7.20 -11.45
N TRP A 713 -2.04 -8.41 -10.90
CA TRP A 713 -0.76 -9.15 -10.87
C TRP A 713 -0.19 -9.43 -12.25
N VAL A 714 -1.04 -9.56 -13.28
CA VAL A 714 -0.57 -9.66 -14.68
C VAL A 714 0.28 -8.44 -15.05
N GLY A 715 -0.20 -7.24 -14.72
CA GLY A 715 0.53 -6.00 -14.99
C GLY A 715 1.82 -5.88 -14.19
N TYR A 716 1.79 -6.24 -12.91
CA TYR A 716 3.00 -6.19 -12.06
C TYR A 716 4.11 -7.12 -12.56
N ILE A 717 3.76 -8.34 -12.98
CA ILE A 717 4.75 -9.32 -13.46
C ILE A 717 5.31 -8.90 -14.81
N ILE A 718 4.47 -8.45 -15.74
CA ILE A 718 4.92 -7.93 -17.04
C ILE A 718 5.87 -6.75 -16.84
N ALA A 719 5.52 -5.82 -15.96
CA ALA A 719 6.36 -4.68 -15.60
C ALA A 719 7.71 -5.12 -15.04
N ALA A 720 7.71 -6.02 -14.06
CA ALA A 720 8.93 -6.52 -13.44
C ALA A 720 9.84 -7.21 -14.47
N GLY A 721 9.26 -8.01 -15.36
CA GLY A 721 9.99 -8.68 -16.45
C GLY A 721 10.63 -7.72 -17.42
N LEU A 722 9.80 -6.91 -18.10
CA LEU A 722 10.27 -6.04 -19.18
C LEU A 722 11.15 -4.90 -18.70
N SER A 723 10.93 -4.40 -17.47
CA SER A 723 11.79 -3.36 -16.88
C SER A 723 13.16 -3.88 -16.42
N TRP A 724 13.26 -5.19 -16.19
CA TRP A 724 14.53 -5.85 -15.91
C TRP A 724 15.26 -6.23 -17.21
N ASN A 725 14.57 -6.94 -18.09
CA ASN A 725 15.06 -7.41 -19.39
C ASN A 725 14.03 -7.12 -20.50
N PRO A 726 14.20 -6.01 -21.24
CA PRO A 726 13.28 -5.63 -22.32
C PRO A 726 13.21 -6.63 -23.49
N SER A 727 14.21 -7.50 -23.62
CA SER A 727 14.29 -8.50 -24.69
C SER A 727 13.47 -9.76 -24.39
N THR A 728 12.86 -9.86 -23.20
CA THR A 728 12.07 -11.01 -22.79
C THR A 728 10.80 -11.14 -23.63
N ASP A 729 10.60 -12.34 -24.18
CA ASP A 729 9.38 -12.71 -24.88
C ASP A 729 8.35 -13.25 -23.88
N ILE A 730 7.11 -12.76 -23.96
CA ILE A 730 6.04 -13.09 -23.01
C ILE A 730 4.89 -13.71 -23.79
N ASP A 731 4.59 -14.97 -23.49
CA ASP A 731 3.42 -15.63 -24.02
C ASP A 731 2.20 -15.33 -23.14
N LEU A 732 1.22 -14.65 -23.75
CA LEU A 732 -0.08 -14.33 -23.14
C LEU A 732 -1.17 -15.35 -23.50
N GLU A 733 -0.88 -16.31 -24.38
CA GLU A 733 -1.84 -17.36 -24.70
C GLU A 733 -1.89 -18.39 -23.55
N PRO A 734 -3.09 -18.76 -23.08
CA PRO A 734 -3.24 -19.98 -22.32
C PRO A 734 -2.96 -21.14 -23.26
N SER A 735 -2.10 -22.06 -22.83
CA SER A 735 -1.86 -23.31 -23.56
C SER A 735 -3.20 -24.03 -23.74
N ILE A 736 -3.71 -24.05 -24.98
CA ILE A 736 -4.98 -24.66 -25.39
C ILE A 736 -5.02 -26.18 -25.10
N ASP A 737 -3.87 -26.79 -24.79
CA ASP A 737 -3.71 -28.24 -24.63
C ASP A 737 -4.22 -28.84 -23.29
N PHE A 738 -4.81 -28.07 -22.37
CA PHE A 738 -5.15 -28.59 -21.03
C PHE A 738 -6.59 -29.10 -20.85
N TYR A 739 -7.47 -28.94 -21.85
CA TYR A 739 -8.83 -29.51 -21.76
C TYR A 739 -8.91 -30.98 -22.17
N ASP A 740 -7.83 -31.57 -22.70
CA ASP A 740 -7.80 -32.99 -23.06
C ASP A 740 -6.56 -33.71 -22.50
N THR A 741 -6.84 -34.67 -21.61
CA THR A 741 -5.98 -35.80 -21.20
C THR A 741 -4.75 -35.55 -20.30
N ARG A 742 -4.69 -36.34 -19.21
CA ARG A 742 -3.61 -36.44 -18.22
C ARG A 742 -2.28 -37.03 -18.75
N GLU A 743 -2.02 -37.00 -20.06
CA GLU A 743 -0.85 -37.68 -20.64
C GLU A 743 -0.19 -36.88 -21.78
N SER A 744 0.40 -35.72 -21.47
CA SER A 744 1.47 -35.13 -22.30
C SER A 744 2.28 -34.06 -21.54
N ILE A 745 2.87 -34.41 -20.40
CA ILE A 745 4.01 -33.65 -19.85
C ILE A 745 5.22 -33.98 -20.73
N GLY A 746 5.27 -33.40 -21.92
CA GLY A 746 6.32 -33.66 -22.89
C GLY A 746 6.20 -32.76 -24.11
N ASN A 747 7.10 -31.79 -24.19
CA ASN A 747 7.38 -30.92 -25.35
C ASN A 747 6.35 -29.83 -25.66
N ASN A 748 6.42 -28.71 -24.91
CA ASN A 748 6.46 -27.34 -25.45
C ASN A 748 6.75 -26.34 -24.30
N SER A 749 8.03 -26.09 -24.02
CA SER A 749 8.52 -25.17 -22.98
C SER A 749 8.39 -23.71 -23.43
N LYS A 750 7.16 -23.18 -23.48
CA LYS A 750 6.97 -21.73 -23.65
C LYS A 750 6.75 -21.06 -22.29
N LYS A 751 7.46 -19.94 -22.08
CA LYS A 751 7.33 -19.06 -20.90
C LYS A 751 5.96 -18.39 -20.90
N SER A 752 4.99 -19.03 -20.27
CA SER A 752 3.64 -18.49 -20.11
C SER A 752 3.53 -17.68 -18.82
N ILE A 753 2.95 -16.48 -18.92
CA ILE A 753 2.69 -15.62 -17.75
C ILE A 753 1.79 -16.31 -16.72
N ALA A 754 0.88 -17.19 -17.16
CA ALA A 754 0.02 -17.98 -16.27
C ALA A 754 0.86 -18.88 -15.35
N ARG A 755 1.87 -19.56 -15.90
CA ARG A 755 2.74 -20.43 -15.10
C ARG A 755 3.58 -19.64 -14.10
N ILE A 756 4.00 -18.42 -14.44
CA ILE A 756 4.72 -17.54 -13.51
C ILE A 756 3.81 -17.10 -12.36
N LEU A 757 2.56 -16.72 -12.67
CA LEU A 757 1.54 -16.40 -11.66
C LEU A 757 1.32 -17.57 -10.70
N ASP A 758 1.11 -18.77 -11.22
CA ASP A 758 0.83 -19.95 -10.40
C ASP A 758 2.06 -20.36 -9.56
N THR A 759 3.26 -20.27 -10.12
CA THR A 759 4.49 -20.68 -9.42
C THR A 759 4.86 -19.71 -8.29
N TYR A 760 4.74 -18.41 -8.50
CA TYR A 760 5.32 -17.40 -7.61
C TYR A 760 4.30 -16.58 -6.85
N VAL A 761 3.13 -16.30 -7.43
CA VAL A 761 2.10 -15.45 -6.81
C VAL A 761 1.06 -16.29 -6.08
N PHE A 762 0.39 -17.20 -6.78
CA PHE A 762 -0.71 -17.98 -6.20
C PHE A 762 -0.27 -19.27 -5.52
N ARG A 763 0.98 -19.71 -5.78
CA ARG A 763 1.54 -20.97 -5.28
C ARG A 763 0.61 -22.16 -5.59
N ASP A 764 0.00 -22.13 -6.78
CA ASP A 764 -0.94 -23.14 -7.26
C ASP A 764 -0.18 -24.29 -7.93
N LEU A 765 -0.18 -25.46 -7.29
CA LEU A 765 0.45 -26.67 -7.81
C LEU A 765 -0.33 -27.28 -8.98
N GLU A 766 -1.60 -26.91 -9.15
CA GLU A 766 -2.43 -27.38 -10.27
C GLU A 766 -2.28 -26.51 -11.52
N TYR A 767 -1.64 -25.34 -11.42
CA TYR A 767 -1.41 -24.37 -12.49
C TYR A 767 -2.70 -23.93 -13.22
N LYS A 768 -3.78 -23.69 -12.45
CA LYS A 768 -5.11 -23.34 -12.98
C LYS A 768 -5.45 -21.88 -12.78
N ILE A 769 -5.05 -21.28 -11.65
CA ILE A 769 -5.48 -19.91 -11.28
C ILE A 769 -4.99 -18.89 -12.31
N GLY A 770 -3.72 -18.95 -12.71
CA GLY A 770 -3.11 -18.07 -13.69
C GLY A 770 -3.78 -18.17 -15.06
N SER A 771 -4.09 -19.41 -15.49
CA SER A 771 -4.81 -19.63 -16.75
C SER A 771 -6.23 -19.07 -16.70
N ALA A 772 -6.96 -19.28 -15.60
CA ALA A 772 -8.31 -18.75 -15.42
C ALA A 772 -8.32 -17.21 -15.44
N ILE A 773 -7.33 -16.56 -14.82
CA ILE A 773 -7.19 -15.10 -14.84
C ILE A 773 -7.01 -14.58 -16.26
N LEU A 774 -6.13 -15.21 -17.05
CA LEU A 774 -5.92 -14.80 -18.44
C LEU A 774 -7.16 -15.01 -19.30
N GLU A 775 -7.82 -16.16 -19.18
CA GLU A 775 -9.03 -16.45 -19.94
C GLU A 775 -10.18 -15.50 -19.60
N LEU A 776 -10.42 -15.23 -18.32
CA LEU A 776 -11.43 -14.24 -17.90
C LEU A 776 -11.11 -12.85 -18.45
N GLY A 777 -9.85 -12.42 -18.39
CA GLY A 777 -9.43 -11.13 -18.95
C GLY A 777 -9.55 -11.07 -20.48
N ARG A 778 -9.32 -12.18 -21.20
CA ARG A 778 -9.56 -12.28 -22.65
C ARG A 778 -11.04 -12.16 -22.98
N VAL A 779 -11.90 -12.87 -22.25
CA VAL A 779 -13.36 -12.80 -22.43
C VAL A 779 -13.84 -11.37 -22.17
N ASP A 780 -13.40 -10.73 -21.10
CA ASP A 780 -13.79 -9.36 -20.79
C ASP A 780 -13.34 -8.38 -21.88
N THR A 781 -12.11 -8.52 -22.38
CA THR A 781 -11.60 -7.74 -23.52
C THR A 781 -12.46 -7.94 -24.78
N LEU A 782 -12.90 -9.17 -25.08
CA LEU A 782 -13.81 -9.46 -26.19
C LEU A 782 -15.18 -8.81 -26.00
N VAL A 783 -15.73 -8.84 -24.79
CA VAL A 783 -17.02 -8.21 -24.47
C VAL A 783 -16.92 -6.69 -24.66
N LEU A 784 -15.89 -6.06 -24.09
CA LEU A 784 -15.66 -4.61 -24.21
C LEU A 784 -15.47 -4.17 -25.67
N THR A 785 -14.82 -4.99 -26.50
CA THR A 785 -14.63 -4.68 -27.93
C THR A 785 -15.87 -4.92 -28.78
N ILE A 786 -16.74 -5.87 -28.42
CA ILE A 786 -18.04 -6.10 -29.11
C ILE A 786 -19.01 -4.96 -28.82
N VAL A 787 -19.09 -4.49 -27.58
CA VAL A 787 -19.98 -3.39 -27.17
C VAL A 787 -19.63 -2.07 -27.86
N ASN A 788 -18.34 -1.84 -28.16
CA ASN A 788 -17.84 -0.61 -28.77
C ASN A 788 -17.81 -0.62 -30.32
N ARG A 789 -18.34 -1.64 -31.00
CA ARG A 789 -18.51 -1.57 -32.46
C ARG A 789 -19.70 -0.65 -32.79
N PRO A 790 -19.54 0.38 -33.65
CA PRO A 790 -20.68 1.11 -34.16
C PRO A 790 -21.59 0.15 -34.93
N ARG A 791 -22.89 0.15 -34.62
CA ARG A 791 -23.91 -0.51 -35.42
C ARG A 791 -24.15 0.23 -36.73
#